data_AF-A0A0B8NS37-F1
#
_entry.id   AF-A0A0B8NS37-F1
#
_cell.length_a   1.000
_cell.length_b   1.000
_cell.length_c   1.000
_cell.angle_alpha   90.00
_cell.angle_beta   90.00
_cell.angle_gamma   90.00
#
_symmetry.space_group_name_H-M   'P 1'
#
loop_
_entity.id
_entity.type
_entity.pdbx_description
1 polymer ?
#
loop_
_entity_poly.entity_id
_entity_poly.type
_entity_poly.pdbx_seq_one_letter_code
_entity_poly.pdbx_strand_id
1 'polypeptide(L)'
;MKKLLLAASLSIALVGCGDDESSNQTNNLGPEQNVKIAFMPDIHFHDVYGDFEDFPEHEGLEGNTTRPAYIRSMREQLNSTRLFNENYFAMIAALDDVVERGIKHVALPGDFSDDGQPVHVRGFIEIINHYKETHGLKFYAAPGNHDPINPVDEPAGDTYLGQGGQEQQIKSLGKDECALENGDKGQPRYVEVGEAQNPIVCTDDIQGLGYQGIMQMMSGEGFYPSKDYIYYETPFSSDESRTNYDYELAVAESRFSNRQIEICSEGSGGEYKEDSFTNCTEIADTSYVVEPIQGIWVLAIDANVYIPEGPNDKGEMTFGSASSNGYNKMVTHKKKIIEWMSDVAKRAEENNKVLISFSHFPMTDFYEGASEELEDLFGEGSNQLARLPEDETSKTLAGTGVAVHVGGHMHFNDTGMKSYEIDGVQHTLFNIQAPSLGAYIPAYKILDIAPDRTIEVETVIIDEVPRFDELFEHYEEEHAYLTESATTPEEEDAIWNYEVLTSKNYHEFTDWHLRELTRLNFVPGEWPLDMQLMVKAMKGDDMLIMSQLETDTTLCELAEYLDYVVAGCHAKARSTFEDDWALATKKAQMVASEAGMTLEDFESWTAEELAVDFFRLRNADGLALMDIDEVRLDSYVVLTEQLSNIEVEVTGSAKGPHDIRVSELFKERFSALFNIMQKFSTGEPSDRFLIDLEAQELYDLSSDGVEATREQYQ
;
A
#
# COMPACT_ATOMS: atom_id res chain seq x y z
N MET A 1 -7.32 -57.60 9.77
CA MET A 1 -6.02 -57.41 10.45
C MET A 1 -4.96 -58.28 9.76
N LYS A 2 -3.79 -57.73 9.37
CA LYS A 2 -2.47 -58.41 9.14
C LYS A 2 -2.44 -59.66 8.22
N LYS A 3 -1.63 -59.80 7.15
CA LYS A 3 -0.59 -59.03 6.41
C LYS A 3 -0.61 -59.53 4.92
N LEU A 4 -0.13 -58.90 3.84
CA LEU A 4 1.18 -58.27 3.51
C LEU A 4 2.38 -59.26 3.58
N LEU A 5 3.42 -59.26 2.73
CA LEU A 5 3.81 -58.65 1.44
C LEU A 5 4.97 -59.57 0.87
N LEU A 6 5.61 -59.49 -0.31
CA LEU A 6 5.70 -58.55 -1.45
C LEU A 6 5.94 -59.36 -2.77
N ALA A 7 6.71 -58.82 -3.74
CA ALA A 7 6.83 -59.24 -5.13
C ALA A 7 8.04 -60.14 -5.48
N ALA A 8 8.14 -60.51 -6.76
CA ALA A 8 9.25 -61.24 -7.39
C ALA A 8 10.10 -60.32 -8.30
N SER A 9 10.86 -60.87 -9.26
CA SER A 9 12.09 -60.26 -9.78
C SER A 9 12.34 -60.38 -11.29
N LEU A 10 13.26 -59.53 -11.78
CA LEU A 10 14.14 -59.69 -12.96
C LEU A 10 13.65 -59.25 -14.37
N SER A 11 14.65 -58.93 -15.21
CA SER A 11 14.59 -58.26 -16.52
C SER A 11 14.94 -59.23 -17.70
N ILE A 12 15.37 -58.69 -18.88
CA ILE A 12 15.75 -59.36 -20.16
C ILE A 12 14.55 -59.47 -21.14
N ALA A 13 14.59 -59.21 -22.47
CA ALA A 13 15.60 -58.81 -23.49
C ALA A 13 14.94 -57.82 -24.51
N LEU A 14 15.60 -56.88 -25.21
CA LEU A 14 16.73 -56.88 -26.20
C LEU A 14 16.32 -57.17 -27.68
N VAL A 15 16.76 -56.28 -28.60
CA VAL A 15 16.77 -56.33 -30.10
C VAL A 15 15.51 -55.84 -30.88
N GLY A 16 15.71 -54.84 -31.75
CA GLY A 16 14.81 -54.43 -32.84
C GLY A 16 15.32 -53.16 -33.55
N CYS A 17 15.37 -53.12 -34.89
CA CYS A 17 15.96 -52.00 -35.65
C CYS A 17 14.89 -51.07 -36.26
N GLY A 18 15.11 -49.76 -36.13
CA GLY A 18 14.92 -48.71 -37.14
C GLY A 18 13.56 -48.51 -37.82
N ASP A 19 13.05 -47.27 -37.72
CA ASP A 19 12.86 -46.37 -38.87
C ASP A 19 12.77 -44.92 -38.34
N ASP A 20 12.75 -43.91 -39.23
CA ASP A 20 12.67 -42.49 -38.86
C ASP A 20 11.28 -42.11 -38.35
N GLU A 21 11.13 -41.89 -37.04
CA GLU A 21 10.04 -41.06 -36.50
C GLU A 21 10.59 -39.67 -36.16
N SER A 22 9.97 -38.65 -36.76
CA SER A 22 10.22 -37.25 -36.43
C SER A 22 9.81 -37.01 -34.98
N SER A 23 10.80 -36.74 -34.11
CA SER A 23 10.53 -36.22 -32.78
C SER A 23 9.93 -34.81 -32.90
N ASN A 24 8.60 -34.73 -32.95
CA ASN A 24 7.91 -33.62 -32.34
C ASN A 24 8.35 -33.61 -30.86
N GLN A 25 9.34 -32.78 -30.54
CA GLN A 25 9.46 -32.31 -29.18
C GLN A 25 8.18 -31.51 -28.92
N THR A 26 7.33 -32.06 -28.06
CA THR A 26 6.19 -31.32 -27.52
C THR A 26 6.75 -30.14 -26.75
N ASN A 27 6.35 -28.93 -27.12
CA ASN A 27 6.77 -27.69 -26.47
C ASN A 27 6.13 -27.57 -25.08
N ASN A 28 6.57 -28.40 -24.13
CA ASN A 28 6.40 -28.11 -22.71
C ASN A 28 7.34 -26.94 -22.40
N LEU A 29 6.76 -25.73 -22.31
CA LEU A 29 7.51 -24.50 -22.12
C LEU A 29 7.12 -23.74 -20.85
N GLY A 30 6.24 -24.29 -20.02
CA GLY A 30 6.07 -23.88 -18.62
C GLY A 30 7.25 -24.33 -17.75
N PRO A 31 7.30 -23.96 -16.45
CA PRO A 31 8.41 -24.27 -15.58
C PRO A 31 8.50 -25.79 -15.28
N GLU A 32 9.72 -26.35 -15.24
CA GLU A 32 9.92 -27.80 -14.99
C GLU A 32 9.65 -28.22 -13.52
N GLN A 33 9.59 -27.24 -12.61
CA GLN A 33 9.38 -27.39 -11.17
C GLN A 33 8.76 -26.10 -10.62
N ASN A 34 8.27 -26.13 -9.38
CA ASN A 34 7.82 -24.95 -8.66
C ASN A 34 8.86 -23.80 -8.66
N VAL A 35 8.37 -22.57 -8.83
CA VAL A 35 9.18 -21.34 -8.80
C VAL A 35 8.57 -20.36 -7.80
N LYS A 36 9.34 -20.00 -6.76
CA LYS A 36 8.95 -18.97 -5.80
C LYS A 36 9.50 -17.59 -6.18
N ILE A 37 8.62 -16.59 -6.14
CA ILE A 37 8.95 -15.16 -6.24
C ILE A 37 8.36 -14.44 -5.02
N ALA A 38 9.18 -13.66 -4.32
CA ALA A 38 8.73 -12.76 -3.26
C ALA A 38 8.42 -11.37 -3.84
N PHE A 39 7.41 -10.68 -3.30
CA PHE A 39 6.99 -9.34 -3.71
C PHE A 39 6.99 -8.41 -2.51
N MET A 40 7.79 -7.35 -2.59
CA MET A 40 7.99 -6.35 -1.53
C MET A 40 7.79 -4.95 -2.13
N PRO A 41 6.54 -4.45 -2.19
CA PRO A 41 6.27 -3.07 -2.57
C PRO A 41 6.54 -2.14 -1.39
N ASP A 42 6.54 -0.83 -1.65
CA ASP A 42 6.42 0.19 -0.61
C ASP A 42 7.37 -0.03 0.57
N ILE A 43 8.62 -0.39 0.25
CA ILE A 43 9.69 -0.47 1.24
C ILE A 43 9.98 0.94 1.75
N HIS A 44 9.80 1.97 0.91
CA HIS A 44 10.07 3.38 1.19
C HIS A 44 11.38 3.52 1.98
N PHE A 45 12.43 2.91 1.44
CA PHE A 45 13.68 2.75 2.16
C PHE A 45 14.29 4.13 2.43
N HIS A 46 14.35 4.48 3.72
CA HIS A 46 15.11 5.61 4.24
C HIS A 46 16.44 5.04 4.77
N ASP A 47 17.57 5.48 4.22
CA ASP A 47 18.87 5.15 4.78
C ASP A 47 19.07 5.97 6.06
N VAL A 48 18.62 5.42 7.19
CA VAL A 48 18.79 6.00 8.53
C VAL A 48 20.25 6.25 8.91
N TYR A 49 21.19 5.78 8.09
CA TYR A 49 22.64 5.92 8.25
C TYR A 49 23.34 6.50 7.00
N GLY A 50 22.60 7.04 6.03
CA GLY A 50 23.14 7.42 4.73
C GLY A 50 24.03 8.66 4.79
N ASP A 51 25.28 8.53 4.36
CA ASP A 51 26.21 9.68 4.30
C ASP A 51 25.88 10.60 3.11
N PHE A 52 25.94 11.92 3.35
CA PHE A 52 25.91 12.93 2.28
C PHE A 52 27.29 13.03 1.62
N GLU A 53 27.43 12.49 0.40
CA GLU A 53 28.64 12.50 -0.41
C GLU A 53 29.06 13.92 -0.83
N ASP A 54 28.11 14.83 -1.00
CA ASP A 54 28.39 16.23 -1.33
C ASP A 54 28.67 17.12 -0.10
N PHE A 55 28.25 16.70 1.10
CA PHE A 55 28.42 17.43 2.36
C PHE A 55 28.95 16.57 3.52
N PRO A 56 30.14 15.95 3.38
CA PRO A 56 30.70 15.01 4.37
C PRO A 56 31.18 15.66 5.68
N GLU A 57 31.00 16.98 5.84
CA GLU A 57 31.17 17.70 7.12
C GLU A 57 29.84 17.91 7.88
N HIS A 58 28.75 17.30 7.44
CA HIS A 58 27.54 17.14 8.23
C HIS A 58 27.58 15.82 9.00
N GLU A 59 27.25 15.86 10.29
CA GLU A 59 27.23 14.72 11.21
C GLU A 59 25.80 14.58 11.75
N GLY A 60 25.25 13.36 11.75
CA GLY A 60 23.89 13.05 12.20
C GLY A 60 23.72 13.00 13.72
N LEU A 61 22.64 12.36 14.19
CA LEU A 61 22.37 12.16 15.61
C LEU A 61 23.31 11.09 16.20
N GLU A 62 24.13 11.48 17.16
CA GLU A 62 25.00 10.59 17.96
C GLU A 62 24.21 9.99 19.14
N GLY A 63 24.41 8.71 19.44
CA GLY A 63 23.63 7.99 20.46
C GLY A 63 24.26 6.66 20.93
N ASN A 64 23.40 5.76 21.42
CA ASN A 64 23.65 4.32 21.54
C ASN A 64 23.50 3.60 20.18
N THR A 65 22.97 4.26 19.15
CA THR A 65 22.98 3.83 17.74
C THR A 65 24.37 3.35 17.27
N THR A 66 24.38 2.44 16.30
CA THR A 66 25.60 1.81 15.77
C THR A 66 26.54 2.76 15.01
N ARG A 67 26.00 3.88 14.51
CA ARG A 67 26.67 5.02 13.87
C ARG A 67 25.72 6.23 13.88
N PRO A 68 26.21 7.47 13.67
CA PRO A 68 25.34 8.64 13.62
C PRO A 68 24.20 8.49 12.63
N ALA A 69 23.00 8.87 13.04
CA ALA A 69 21.76 8.58 12.32
C ALA A 69 21.12 9.83 11.70
N TYR A 70 20.53 9.68 10.52
CA TYR A 70 19.73 10.69 9.83
C TYR A 70 18.31 10.14 9.71
N ILE A 71 17.39 10.62 10.54
CA ILE A 71 16.07 10.02 10.70
C ILE A 71 14.96 11.06 10.65
N ARG A 72 13.75 10.66 10.25
CA ARG A 72 12.53 11.46 10.45
C ARG A 72 12.20 11.54 11.93
N SER A 73 11.48 12.59 12.33
CA SER A 73 10.89 12.67 13.67
C SER A 73 9.72 11.69 13.81
N MET A 74 9.49 11.18 15.02
CA MET A 74 8.38 10.28 15.32
C MET A 74 7.03 10.97 15.12
N ARG A 75 6.93 12.29 15.37
CA ARG A 75 5.75 13.08 15.01
C ARG A 75 5.48 13.03 13.49
N GLU A 76 6.49 13.11 12.64
CA GLU A 76 6.31 12.96 11.19
C GLU A 76 5.93 11.52 10.82
N GLN A 77 6.56 10.50 11.43
CA GLN A 77 6.20 9.09 11.20
C GLN A 77 4.72 8.82 11.51
N LEU A 78 4.23 9.29 12.65
CA LEU A 78 2.86 9.10 13.13
C LEU A 78 1.81 9.99 12.44
N ASN A 79 2.23 10.90 11.55
CA ASN A 79 1.33 11.65 10.66
C ASN A 79 1.38 11.17 9.21
N SER A 80 2.21 10.17 8.90
CA SER A 80 2.36 9.54 7.58
C SER A 80 1.65 8.18 7.53
N THR A 81 1.15 7.76 6.36
CA THR A 81 0.53 6.42 6.18
C THR A 81 1.50 5.26 6.36
N ARG A 82 2.79 5.57 6.45
CA ARG A 82 3.91 4.65 6.66
C ARG A 82 4.91 5.21 7.67
N LEU A 83 5.65 4.31 8.30
CA LEU A 83 6.96 4.59 8.87
C LEU A 83 7.95 5.01 7.76
N PHE A 84 9.05 5.62 8.18
CA PHE A 84 10.19 5.97 7.34
C PHE A 84 11.44 5.23 7.81
N ASN A 85 11.73 5.32 9.11
CA ASN A 85 13.04 4.98 9.66
C ASN A 85 13.21 3.47 9.84
N GLU A 86 12.26 2.82 10.51
CA GLU A 86 12.38 1.39 10.85
C GLU A 86 12.31 0.47 9.62
N ASN A 87 11.83 0.99 8.48
CA ASN A 87 11.84 0.34 7.17
C ASN A 87 13.24 -0.17 6.80
N TYR A 88 14.30 0.53 7.22
CA TYR A 88 15.70 0.10 7.07
C TYR A 88 15.95 -1.29 7.66
N PHE A 89 15.46 -1.54 8.88
CA PHE A 89 15.62 -2.82 9.57
C PHE A 89 14.63 -3.87 9.04
N ALA A 90 13.39 -3.46 8.76
CA ALA A 90 12.34 -4.35 8.25
C ALA A 90 12.70 -4.96 6.88
N MET A 91 13.28 -4.15 5.97
CA MET A 91 13.80 -4.63 4.68
C MET A 91 14.86 -5.73 4.87
N ILE A 92 15.81 -5.54 5.80
CA ILE A 92 16.88 -6.52 6.06
C ILE A 92 16.28 -7.81 6.63
N ALA A 93 15.37 -7.71 7.60
CA ALA A 93 14.70 -8.87 8.20
C ALA A 93 13.89 -9.67 7.16
N ALA A 94 13.14 -8.99 6.29
CA ALA A 94 12.36 -9.63 5.24
C ALA A 94 13.24 -10.30 4.17
N LEU A 95 14.41 -9.72 3.84
CA LEU A 95 15.38 -10.34 2.93
C LEU A 95 16.09 -11.55 3.56
N ASP A 96 16.36 -11.54 4.87
CA ASP A 96 16.86 -12.71 5.60
C ASP A 96 15.85 -13.87 5.61
N ASP A 97 14.56 -13.61 5.85
CA ASP A 97 13.50 -14.62 5.78
C ASP A 97 13.31 -15.18 4.34
N VAL A 98 13.34 -14.32 3.30
CA VAL A 98 13.39 -14.73 1.89
C VAL A 98 14.57 -15.69 1.62
N VAL A 99 15.72 -15.45 2.24
CA VAL A 99 16.91 -16.30 2.14
C VAL A 99 16.73 -17.63 2.90
N GLU A 100 16.18 -17.63 4.11
CA GLU A 100 15.90 -18.86 4.88
C GLU A 100 14.86 -19.75 4.20
N ARG A 101 13.81 -19.15 3.62
CA ARG A 101 12.82 -19.82 2.75
C ARG A 101 13.40 -20.34 1.43
N GLY A 102 14.65 -20.02 1.13
CA GLY A 102 15.38 -20.51 -0.04
C GLY A 102 15.02 -19.81 -1.36
N ILE A 103 14.25 -18.73 -1.29
CA ILE A 103 13.78 -17.97 -2.46
C ILE A 103 14.97 -17.27 -3.15
N LYS A 104 14.85 -17.04 -4.47
CA LYS A 104 15.92 -16.43 -5.30
C LYS A 104 15.47 -15.24 -6.14
N HIS A 105 14.17 -14.99 -6.23
CA HIS A 105 13.57 -13.95 -7.06
C HIS A 105 12.74 -13.02 -6.17
N VAL A 106 13.03 -11.73 -6.23
CA VAL A 106 12.34 -10.67 -5.48
C VAL A 106 11.89 -9.61 -6.46
N ALA A 107 10.58 -9.32 -6.49
CA ALA A 107 10.02 -8.21 -7.22
C ALA A 107 9.74 -7.04 -6.28
N LEU A 108 9.90 -5.82 -6.81
CA LEU A 108 9.71 -4.56 -6.09
C LEU A 108 8.64 -3.74 -6.83
N PRO A 109 7.34 -3.91 -6.50
CA PRO A 109 6.23 -3.16 -7.11
C PRO A 109 6.16 -1.69 -6.64
N GLY A 110 7.20 -0.92 -6.95
CA GLY A 110 7.29 0.50 -6.66
C GLY A 110 7.54 0.86 -5.20
N ASP A 111 7.93 2.12 -5.05
CA ASP A 111 8.31 2.78 -3.81
C ASP A 111 9.32 1.96 -3.01
N PHE A 112 10.40 1.59 -3.68
CA PHE A 112 11.55 0.95 -3.03
C PHE A 112 12.42 1.96 -2.28
N SER A 113 12.27 3.27 -2.53
CA SER A 113 13.07 4.35 -1.94
C SER A 113 12.24 5.52 -1.41
N ASP A 114 12.74 6.20 -0.37
CA ASP A 114 12.13 7.43 0.17
C ASP A 114 12.43 8.62 -0.76
N ASP A 115 11.40 9.07 -1.50
CA ASP A 115 11.40 10.20 -2.46
C ASP A 115 12.51 10.19 -3.54
N GLY A 116 13.04 9.01 -3.89
CA GLY A 116 14.05 8.85 -4.92
C GLY A 116 15.40 9.48 -4.58
N GLN A 117 15.61 9.82 -3.31
CA GLN A 117 16.73 10.65 -2.88
C GLN A 117 18.06 9.91 -3.05
N PRO A 118 19.11 10.52 -3.65
CA PRO A 118 20.39 9.87 -3.91
C PRO A 118 20.99 9.13 -2.70
N VAL A 119 20.89 9.70 -1.50
CA VAL A 119 21.35 9.07 -0.25
C VAL A 119 20.65 7.72 0.00
N HIS A 120 19.33 7.69 -0.09
CA HIS A 120 18.49 6.53 0.20
C HIS A 120 18.63 5.45 -0.90
N VAL A 121 18.66 5.87 -2.17
CA VAL A 121 18.86 4.95 -3.30
C VAL A 121 20.28 4.34 -3.27
N ARG A 122 21.32 5.05 -2.79
CA ARG A 122 22.66 4.46 -2.56
C ARG A 122 22.60 3.36 -1.50
N GLY A 123 22.01 3.63 -0.34
CA GLY A 123 21.91 2.65 0.76
C GLY A 123 21.13 1.40 0.36
N PHE A 124 19.99 1.57 -0.32
CA PHE A 124 19.19 0.46 -0.86
C PHE A 124 20.02 -0.44 -1.78
N ILE A 125 20.81 0.17 -2.67
CA ILE A 125 21.69 -0.51 -3.61
C ILE A 125 22.82 -1.26 -2.90
N GLU A 126 23.39 -0.74 -1.82
CA GLU A 126 24.39 -1.47 -1.02
C GLU A 126 23.78 -2.73 -0.39
N ILE A 127 22.60 -2.63 0.22
CA ILE A 127 21.90 -3.75 0.85
C ILE A 127 21.54 -4.84 -0.18
N ILE A 128 20.85 -4.51 -1.28
CA ILE A 128 20.48 -5.54 -2.26
C ILE A 128 21.71 -6.19 -2.92
N ASN A 129 22.81 -5.42 -3.13
CA ASN A 129 24.05 -5.97 -3.67
C ASN A 129 24.71 -6.96 -2.70
N HIS A 130 24.62 -6.73 -1.38
CA HIS A 130 25.01 -7.75 -0.40
C HIS A 130 24.28 -9.07 -0.67
N TYR A 131 22.95 -9.07 -0.68
CA TYR A 131 22.14 -10.27 -0.91
C TYR A 131 22.34 -10.92 -2.29
N LYS A 132 22.61 -10.13 -3.33
CA LYS A 132 22.98 -10.61 -4.67
C LYS A 132 24.32 -11.35 -4.66
N GLU A 133 25.33 -10.83 -3.94
CA GLU A 133 26.67 -11.43 -3.88
C GLU A 133 26.77 -12.62 -2.90
N THR A 134 26.12 -12.56 -1.74
CA THR A 134 26.24 -13.59 -0.68
C THR A 134 25.20 -14.70 -0.79
N HIS A 135 23.96 -14.38 -1.20
CA HIS A 135 22.83 -15.31 -1.23
C HIS A 135 22.26 -15.59 -2.63
N GLY A 136 22.78 -14.90 -3.65
CA GLY A 136 22.42 -15.13 -5.05
C GLY A 136 21.00 -14.68 -5.42
N LEU A 137 20.43 -13.71 -4.70
CA LEU A 137 19.13 -13.14 -5.04
C LEU A 137 19.15 -12.41 -6.40
N LYS A 138 17.98 -12.27 -7.02
CA LYS A 138 17.72 -11.52 -8.25
C LYS A 138 16.53 -10.59 -8.01
N PHE A 139 16.72 -9.31 -8.30
CA PHE A 139 15.72 -8.26 -8.09
C PHE A 139 15.13 -7.78 -9.42
N TYR A 140 13.85 -7.43 -9.39
CA TYR A 140 13.09 -6.87 -10.51
C TYR A 140 12.27 -5.68 -10.01
N ALA A 141 12.63 -4.45 -10.40
CA ALA A 141 11.93 -3.25 -9.99
C ALA A 141 10.97 -2.73 -11.06
N ALA A 142 9.83 -2.21 -10.61
CA ALA A 142 9.03 -1.19 -11.30
C ALA A 142 9.02 0.05 -10.38
N PRO A 143 8.97 1.29 -10.90
CA PRO A 143 8.92 2.48 -10.05
C PRO A 143 7.51 2.70 -9.49
N GLY A 144 7.45 3.24 -8.27
CA GLY A 144 6.25 3.85 -7.70
C GLY A 144 6.34 5.38 -7.72
N ASN A 145 5.36 6.07 -7.14
CA ASN A 145 5.30 7.53 -7.23
C ASN A 145 6.28 8.26 -6.29
N HIS A 146 7.02 7.54 -5.45
CA HIS A 146 8.11 8.04 -4.63
C HIS A 146 9.50 7.61 -5.15
N ASP A 147 9.61 6.74 -6.17
CA ASP A 147 10.92 6.39 -6.74
C ASP A 147 11.45 7.49 -7.68
N PRO A 148 10.77 7.85 -8.77
CA PRO A 148 10.83 9.21 -9.30
C PRO A 148 9.59 9.99 -8.82
N ILE A 149 9.78 11.06 -8.07
CA ILE A 149 8.66 11.98 -7.73
C ILE A 149 8.24 12.86 -8.93
N ASN A 150 9.12 12.99 -9.94
CA ASN A 150 8.95 13.82 -11.14
C ASN A 150 9.68 13.14 -12.33
N PRO A 151 9.26 13.34 -13.61
CA PRO A 151 10.01 12.84 -14.77
C PRO A 151 11.49 13.23 -14.84
N VAL A 152 11.86 14.37 -14.26
CA VAL A 152 13.22 14.93 -14.22
C VAL A 152 13.63 15.29 -12.79
N ASP A 153 14.94 15.33 -12.51
CA ASP A 153 15.47 15.68 -11.18
C ASP A 153 14.92 17.03 -10.69
N GLU A 154 14.35 17.08 -9.48
CA GLU A 154 13.72 18.30 -8.94
C GLU A 154 14.20 18.69 -7.53
N PRO A 155 14.13 19.99 -7.16
CA PRO A 155 14.51 20.43 -5.82
C PRO A 155 13.51 19.97 -4.73
N ALA A 156 13.83 18.86 -4.07
CA ALA A 156 13.16 18.36 -2.87
C ALA A 156 13.80 18.91 -1.57
N GLY A 157 13.23 18.57 -0.41
CA GLY A 157 13.69 19.02 0.90
C GLY A 157 12.61 18.91 1.98
N ASP A 158 13.01 18.38 3.13
CA ASP A 158 12.11 17.77 4.12
C ASP A 158 12.51 18.12 5.56
N THR A 159 11.73 17.62 6.53
CA THR A 159 12.05 17.60 7.96
C THR A 159 12.69 16.27 8.37
N TYR A 160 13.78 16.36 9.12
CA TYR A 160 14.45 15.29 9.86
C TYR A 160 14.41 15.63 11.36
N LEU A 161 14.77 14.69 12.23
CA LEU A 161 15.01 14.95 13.65
C LEU A 161 16.45 15.48 13.85
N GLY A 162 16.58 16.47 14.71
CA GLY A 162 17.81 17.20 15.01
C GLY A 162 18.15 17.21 16.49
N GLN A 163 19.29 17.83 16.80
CA GLN A 163 19.87 17.89 18.15
C GLN A 163 18.89 18.49 19.18
N GLY A 164 18.73 17.82 20.32
CA GLY A 164 17.86 18.28 21.41
C GLY A 164 16.37 18.08 21.11
N GLY A 165 16.01 17.01 20.40
CA GLY A 165 14.62 16.68 20.05
C GLY A 165 13.93 17.64 19.06
N GLN A 166 14.66 18.57 18.46
CA GLN A 166 14.14 19.63 17.59
C GLN A 166 14.10 19.22 16.12
N GLU A 167 13.26 19.85 15.32
CA GLU A 167 13.26 19.70 13.86
C GLU A 167 14.62 20.09 13.23
N GLN A 168 15.02 19.36 12.19
CA GLN A 168 16.18 19.64 11.34
C GLN A 168 15.71 19.64 9.88
N GLN A 169 15.59 20.82 9.26
CA GLN A 169 15.27 20.89 7.83
C GLN A 169 16.51 20.55 7.00
N ILE A 170 16.35 19.70 5.98
CA ILE A 170 17.40 19.34 5.02
C ILE A 170 16.84 19.60 3.61
N LYS A 171 17.49 20.45 2.82
CA LYS A 171 16.98 20.97 1.54
C LYS A 171 18.01 20.86 0.41
N SER A 172 17.57 20.55 -0.81
CA SER A 172 18.46 20.46 -1.98
C SER A 172 19.04 21.82 -2.38
N LEU A 173 20.17 21.83 -3.09
CA LEU A 173 20.92 23.08 -3.36
C LEU A 173 20.18 24.08 -4.26
N GLY A 174 19.04 23.68 -4.85
CA GLY A 174 18.13 24.52 -5.63
C GLY A 174 16.77 24.80 -4.98
N LYS A 175 16.55 24.35 -3.73
CA LYS A 175 15.28 24.53 -2.99
C LYS A 175 15.36 25.74 -2.06
N ASP A 176 14.32 26.57 -2.07
CA ASP A 176 14.06 27.65 -1.10
C ASP A 176 15.32 28.44 -0.64
N GLU A 177 15.67 28.39 0.66
CA GLU A 177 16.82 29.09 1.25
C GLU A 177 18.19 28.51 0.84
N CYS A 178 18.21 27.28 0.30
CA CYS A 178 19.40 26.62 -0.22
C CYS A 178 19.73 27.01 -1.66
N ALA A 179 18.76 27.52 -2.42
CA ALA A 179 18.99 28.17 -3.72
C ALA A 179 19.84 29.45 -3.60
N LEU A 180 20.36 29.94 -4.73
CA LEU A 180 20.97 31.27 -4.84
C LEU A 180 19.93 32.35 -5.22
N GLU A 181 20.25 33.64 -5.02
CA GLU A 181 19.34 34.77 -5.33
C GLU A 181 18.80 34.79 -6.79
N ASN A 182 19.48 34.11 -7.72
CA ASN A 182 19.09 33.99 -9.12
C ASN A 182 18.37 32.66 -9.47
N GLY A 183 18.13 31.79 -8.48
CA GLY A 183 17.49 30.49 -8.67
C GLY A 183 18.41 29.37 -9.22
N ASP A 184 19.73 29.58 -9.21
CA ASP A 184 20.73 28.55 -9.51
C ASP A 184 21.04 27.71 -8.25
N LYS A 185 21.56 26.49 -8.46
CA LYS A 185 22.08 25.65 -7.37
C LYS A 185 23.32 26.28 -6.71
N GLY A 186 23.37 26.21 -5.38
CA GLY A 186 24.48 26.74 -4.58
C GLY A 186 25.70 25.82 -4.43
N GLN A 187 26.26 25.82 -3.23
CA GLN A 187 27.17 24.78 -2.72
C GLN A 187 26.62 24.30 -1.37
N PRO A 188 26.97 23.07 -0.94
CA PRO A 188 26.57 22.56 0.36
C PRO A 188 27.04 23.44 1.51
N ARG A 189 26.13 23.65 2.47
CA ARG A 189 26.27 24.64 3.55
C ARG A 189 25.17 24.50 4.59
N TYR A 190 25.39 25.13 5.74
CA TYR A 190 24.33 25.47 6.69
C TYR A 190 23.71 26.84 6.36
N VAL A 191 22.42 27.03 6.64
CA VAL A 191 21.72 28.32 6.56
C VAL A 191 21.01 28.61 7.89
N GLU A 192 21.46 29.65 8.58
CA GLU A 192 20.93 30.11 9.87
C GLU A 192 19.50 30.66 9.72
N VAL A 193 18.54 30.12 10.48
CA VAL A 193 17.12 30.56 10.46
C VAL A 193 16.67 31.28 11.74
N GLY A 194 17.29 31.02 12.90
CA GLY A 194 16.99 31.72 14.15
C GLY A 194 17.93 31.36 15.30
N GLU A 195 17.93 32.13 16.40
CA GLU A 195 18.79 31.86 17.59
C GLU A 195 18.34 30.63 18.42
N ALA A 196 17.23 29.98 18.05
CA ALA A 196 16.60 28.87 18.77
C ALA A 196 15.94 27.86 17.81
N GLN A 197 16.60 27.58 16.69
CA GLN A 197 16.23 26.56 15.70
C GLN A 197 17.52 25.95 15.12
N ASN A 198 17.49 24.70 14.69
CA ASN A 198 18.60 24.11 13.94
C ASN A 198 18.76 24.82 12.57
N PRO A 199 19.99 25.05 12.09
CA PRO A 199 20.20 25.65 10.77
C PRO A 199 19.78 24.68 9.66
N ILE A 200 19.21 25.18 8.56
CA ILE A 200 18.87 24.34 7.40
C ILE A 200 20.17 23.75 6.82
N VAL A 201 20.18 22.44 6.61
CA VAL A 201 21.27 21.74 5.92
C VAL A 201 21.00 21.77 4.42
N CYS A 202 21.93 22.29 3.64
CA CYS A 202 21.86 22.29 2.18
C CYS A 202 22.74 21.19 1.60
N THR A 203 22.15 20.19 0.94
CA THR A 203 22.83 19.06 0.27
C THR A 203 22.00 18.57 -0.91
N ASP A 204 22.62 18.32 -2.06
CA ASP A 204 21.91 17.79 -3.24
C ASP A 204 21.56 16.30 -3.10
N ASP A 205 22.07 15.59 -2.09
CA ASP A 205 21.81 14.16 -1.90
C ASP A 205 20.40 13.82 -1.42
N ILE A 206 19.60 14.83 -1.06
CA ILE A 206 18.15 14.69 -0.82
C ILE A 206 17.29 15.26 -1.96
N GLN A 207 17.86 15.60 -3.12
CA GLN A 207 17.05 15.98 -4.30
C GLN A 207 16.17 14.80 -4.75
N GLY A 208 14.98 15.07 -5.28
CA GLY A 208 14.20 14.01 -5.93
C GLY A 208 14.83 13.68 -7.29
N LEU A 209 15.17 12.42 -7.54
CA LEU A 209 15.70 12.00 -8.84
C LEU A 209 14.58 11.80 -9.86
N GLY A 210 14.83 12.21 -11.10
CA GLY A 210 14.00 11.82 -12.23
C GLY A 210 14.33 10.42 -12.72
N TYR A 211 13.56 9.95 -13.72
CA TYR A 211 13.76 8.63 -14.33
C TYR A 211 15.20 8.35 -14.76
N GLN A 212 15.97 9.36 -15.20
CA GLN A 212 17.35 9.15 -15.62
C GLN A 212 18.27 8.79 -14.44
N GLY A 213 18.10 9.43 -13.28
CA GLY A 213 18.85 9.13 -12.07
C GLY A 213 18.52 7.75 -11.54
N ILE A 214 17.23 7.47 -11.34
CA ILE A 214 16.72 6.18 -10.85
C ILE A 214 17.16 5.03 -11.76
N MET A 215 16.94 5.12 -13.08
CA MET A 215 17.39 4.07 -14.01
C MET A 215 18.91 3.90 -14.04
N GLN A 216 19.70 4.95 -13.78
CA GLN A 216 21.16 4.84 -13.74
C GLN A 216 21.62 4.09 -12.49
N MET A 217 21.07 4.43 -11.32
CA MET A 217 21.43 3.83 -10.05
C MET A 217 20.92 2.38 -9.97
N MET A 218 19.62 2.17 -10.17
CA MET A 218 18.95 0.85 -10.14
C MET A 218 19.18 -0.01 -11.40
N SER A 219 20.26 0.26 -12.15
CA SER A 219 20.49 -0.29 -13.50
C SER A 219 20.65 -1.82 -13.56
N GLY A 220 20.90 -2.50 -12.45
CA GLY A 220 20.99 -3.96 -12.40
C GLY A 220 19.65 -4.68 -12.16
N GLU A 221 18.60 -3.97 -11.71
CA GLU A 221 17.42 -4.58 -11.10
C GLU A 221 16.24 -4.68 -12.08
N GLY A 222 16.53 -5.18 -13.28
CA GLY A 222 15.55 -5.39 -14.36
C GLY A 222 15.37 -4.23 -15.34
N PHE A 223 15.72 -2.99 -14.98
CA PHE A 223 15.66 -1.84 -15.90
C PHE A 223 16.55 -1.98 -17.16
N TYR A 224 17.50 -2.91 -17.16
CA TYR A 224 18.33 -3.29 -18.30
C TYR A 224 18.48 -4.83 -18.36
N PRO A 225 18.74 -5.41 -19.55
CA PRO A 225 18.93 -6.86 -19.68
C PRO A 225 20.17 -7.35 -18.91
N SER A 226 19.99 -8.45 -18.17
CA SER A 226 21.06 -9.25 -17.58
C SER A 226 21.47 -10.40 -18.51
N LYS A 227 22.74 -10.84 -18.41
CA LYS A 227 23.26 -12.02 -19.12
C LYS A 227 22.70 -13.35 -18.59
N ASP A 228 22.02 -13.29 -17.44
CA ASP A 228 21.33 -14.43 -16.84
C ASP A 228 19.89 -14.62 -17.35
N TYR A 229 19.35 -13.65 -18.10
CA TYR A 229 17.99 -13.74 -18.64
C TYR A 229 17.95 -14.54 -19.95
N ILE A 230 16.97 -15.43 -20.07
CA ILE A 230 16.68 -16.23 -21.29
C ILE A 230 16.05 -15.34 -22.37
N TYR A 231 15.27 -14.34 -21.94
CA TYR A 231 14.60 -13.36 -22.79
C TYR A 231 14.54 -12.00 -22.08
N TYR A 232 14.59 -10.91 -22.83
CA TYR A 232 14.34 -9.55 -22.35
C TYR A 232 13.81 -8.67 -23.49
N GLU A 233 12.78 -7.88 -23.22
CA GLU A 233 12.35 -6.79 -24.11
C GLU A 233 11.76 -5.59 -23.34
N THR A 234 11.48 -4.53 -24.10
CA THR A 234 10.73 -3.33 -23.66
C THR A 234 9.65 -2.98 -24.70
N PRO A 235 8.72 -2.06 -24.40
CA PRO A 235 7.82 -1.45 -25.39
C PRO A 235 8.52 -0.79 -26.60
N PHE A 236 9.85 -0.67 -26.56
CA PHE A 236 10.71 -0.01 -27.55
C PHE A 236 11.61 -0.98 -28.32
N SER A 237 11.60 -2.27 -27.94
CA SER A 237 12.38 -3.31 -28.61
C SER A 237 11.84 -3.62 -30.01
N SER A 238 12.73 -3.99 -30.92
CA SER A 238 12.38 -4.34 -32.30
C SER A 238 11.86 -5.76 -32.44
N ASP A 239 11.10 -6.03 -33.51
CA ASP A 239 10.61 -7.36 -33.85
C ASP A 239 11.74 -8.39 -34.01
N GLU A 240 12.95 -7.95 -34.38
CA GLU A 240 14.14 -8.80 -34.42
C GLU A 240 14.58 -9.20 -33.01
N SER A 241 14.68 -8.24 -32.07
CA SER A 241 14.99 -8.55 -30.66
C SER A 241 13.90 -9.38 -29.98
N ARG A 242 12.63 -9.25 -30.41
CA ARG A 242 11.52 -10.07 -29.93
C ARG A 242 11.55 -11.51 -30.45
N THR A 243 11.92 -11.70 -31.72
CA THR A 243 11.89 -13.01 -32.41
C THR A 243 13.17 -13.80 -32.22
N ASN A 244 14.32 -13.11 -32.27
CA ASN A 244 15.67 -13.67 -32.23
C ASN A 244 16.48 -12.96 -31.13
N TYR A 245 16.12 -13.19 -29.87
CA TYR A 245 16.74 -12.51 -28.73
C TYR A 245 18.28 -12.60 -28.75
N ASP A 246 18.93 -11.44 -28.80
CA ASP A 246 20.36 -11.26 -28.64
C ASP A 246 20.61 -10.22 -27.55
N TYR A 247 21.47 -10.58 -26.60
CA TYR A 247 21.75 -9.74 -25.43
C TYR A 247 22.34 -8.38 -25.79
N GLU A 248 23.28 -8.31 -26.75
CA GLU A 248 23.98 -7.08 -27.08
C GLU A 248 23.08 -6.15 -27.93
N LEU A 249 22.13 -6.70 -28.69
CA LEU A 249 21.02 -5.95 -29.30
C LEU A 249 20.06 -5.41 -28.23
N ALA A 250 19.64 -6.24 -27.27
CA ALA A 250 18.76 -5.80 -26.18
C ALA A 250 19.38 -4.66 -25.35
N VAL A 251 20.68 -4.72 -25.03
CA VAL A 251 21.45 -3.62 -24.39
C VAL A 251 21.52 -2.36 -25.25
N ALA A 252 21.50 -2.49 -26.58
CA ALA A 252 21.49 -1.35 -27.49
C ALA A 252 20.10 -0.69 -27.60
N GLU A 253 19.03 -1.48 -27.53
CA GLU A 253 17.64 -1.03 -27.62
C GLU A 253 17.09 -0.52 -26.28
N SER A 254 17.41 -1.13 -25.14
CA SER A 254 16.87 -0.77 -23.81
C SER A 254 17.45 0.51 -23.18
N ARG A 255 18.19 1.32 -23.94
CA ARG A 255 18.82 2.55 -23.43
C ARG A 255 17.78 3.61 -23.11
N PHE A 256 17.98 4.36 -22.02
CA PHE A 256 17.13 5.49 -21.62
C PHE A 256 16.69 6.38 -22.80
N SER A 257 17.62 6.76 -23.70
CA SER A 257 17.36 7.59 -24.89
C SER A 257 16.37 7.03 -25.91
N ASN A 258 16.08 5.73 -25.84
CA ASN A 258 15.16 5.03 -26.75
C ASN A 258 13.80 4.75 -26.08
N ARG A 259 13.76 4.80 -24.75
CA ARG A 259 12.61 4.44 -23.91
C ARG A 259 11.75 5.67 -23.59
N GLN A 260 11.33 6.38 -24.63
CA GLN A 260 10.65 7.66 -24.54
C GLN A 260 9.26 7.57 -25.21
N ILE A 261 8.25 8.14 -24.55
CA ILE A 261 6.89 8.29 -25.07
C ILE A 261 6.44 9.75 -24.98
N GLU A 262 5.87 10.27 -26.06
CA GLU A 262 5.22 11.57 -26.01
C GLU A 262 3.89 11.47 -25.24
N ILE A 263 3.73 12.29 -24.19
CA ILE A 263 2.50 12.47 -23.42
C ILE A 263 2.07 13.94 -23.53
N CYS A 264 0.77 14.19 -23.72
CA CYS A 264 0.14 15.51 -23.78
C CYS A 264 -0.79 15.72 -22.57
N SER A 265 -1.27 16.95 -22.33
CA SER A 265 -2.20 17.24 -21.23
C SER A 265 -3.53 16.48 -21.30
N GLU A 266 -3.92 16.05 -22.50
CA GLU A 266 -5.22 15.41 -22.78
C GLU A 266 -5.12 13.89 -23.06
N GLY A 267 -3.91 13.32 -23.12
CA GLY A 267 -3.71 11.91 -23.42
C GLY A 267 -2.39 11.55 -24.10
N SER A 268 -2.36 10.33 -24.65
CA SER A 268 -1.19 9.76 -25.35
C SER A 268 -0.82 10.59 -26.59
N GLY A 269 0.44 10.98 -26.72
CA GLY A 269 0.98 11.66 -27.90
C GLY A 269 1.39 10.68 -29.02
N GLY A 270 2.39 11.07 -29.80
CA GLY A 270 2.96 10.22 -30.85
C GLY A 270 1.94 9.90 -31.95
N GLU A 271 1.67 8.61 -32.16
CA GLU A 271 0.69 8.14 -33.17
C GLU A 271 -0.78 8.23 -32.71
N TYR A 272 -1.03 8.39 -31.41
CA TYR A 272 -2.38 8.55 -30.84
C TYR A 272 -2.82 10.02 -30.71
N LYS A 273 -1.95 10.96 -31.09
CA LYS A 273 -2.08 12.40 -30.89
C LYS A 273 -3.16 13.03 -31.75
N GLU A 274 -4.04 13.82 -31.14
CA GLU A 274 -5.04 14.61 -31.87
C GLU A 274 -4.59 16.06 -32.13
N ASP A 275 -5.11 16.70 -33.19
CA ASP A 275 -4.80 18.09 -33.60
C ASP A 275 -5.04 19.13 -32.49
N SER A 276 -5.83 18.80 -31.47
CA SER A 276 -6.18 19.66 -30.34
C SER A 276 -5.30 19.50 -29.09
N PHE A 277 -4.40 18.52 -29.05
CA PHE A 277 -3.61 18.22 -27.85
C PHE A 277 -2.53 19.27 -27.57
N THR A 278 -2.26 19.52 -26.29
CA THR A 278 -1.38 20.60 -25.80
C THR A 278 -0.30 20.08 -24.83
N ASN A 279 0.69 20.95 -24.57
CA ASN A 279 1.85 20.73 -23.68
C ASN A 279 2.63 19.41 -23.88
N CYS A 280 2.55 18.82 -25.07
CA CYS A 280 3.15 17.51 -25.33
C CYS A 280 4.67 17.50 -25.15
N THR A 281 5.17 16.50 -24.44
CA THR A 281 6.61 16.26 -24.21
C THR A 281 6.91 14.76 -24.20
N GLU A 282 8.14 14.40 -24.55
CA GLU A 282 8.67 13.07 -24.28
C GLU A 282 8.85 12.88 -22.76
N ILE A 283 8.47 11.70 -22.26
CA ILE A 283 8.68 11.22 -20.90
C ILE A 283 9.25 9.79 -21.00
N ALA A 284 10.13 9.41 -20.07
CA ALA A 284 10.69 8.06 -20.06
C ALA A 284 9.65 7.00 -19.63
N ASP A 285 9.82 5.76 -20.10
CA ASP A 285 9.04 4.61 -19.62
C ASP A 285 9.92 3.40 -19.28
N THR A 286 9.76 2.93 -18.04
CA THR A 286 10.60 1.89 -17.44
C THR A 286 10.01 0.48 -17.55
N SER A 287 8.87 0.26 -18.23
CA SER A 287 8.25 -1.07 -18.40
C SER A 287 9.12 -2.07 -19.17
N TYR A 288 9.20 -3.33 -18.72
CA TYR A 288 9.94 -4.41 -19.39
C TYR A 288 9.35 -5.78 -19.08
N VAL A 289 9.66 -6.80 -19.88
CA VAL A 289 9.40 -8.21 -19.54
C VAL A 289 10.67 -9.03 -19.70
N VAL A 290 10.90 -9.97 -18.76
CA VAL A 290 12.07 -10.86 -18.76
C VAL A 290 11.64 -12.32 -18.56
N GLU A 291 12.41 -13.26 -19.10
CA GLU A 291 12.34 -14.68 -18.75
C GLU A 291 13.56 -15.04 -17.88
N PRO A 292 13.46 -15.02 -16.53
CA PRO A 292 14.60 -15.30 -15.66
C PRO A 292 14.77 -16.79 -15.37
N ILE A 293 13.70 -17.58 -15.53
CA ILE A 293 13.66 -19.03 -15.46
C ILE A 293 12.83 -19.51 -16.65
N GLN A 294 13.21 -20.63 -17.24
CA GLN A 294 12.49 -21.26 -18.35
C GLN A 294 11.00 -21.42 -18.01
N GLY A 295 10.15 -20.72 -18.76
CA GLY A 295 8.69 -20.81 -18.66
C GLY A 295 8.00 -19.81 -17.73
N ILE A 296 8.74 -18.96 -17.03
CA ILE A 296 8.18 -17.85 -16.25
C ILE A 296 8.52 -16.53 -16.95
N TRP A 297 7.51 -15.74 -17.30
CA TRP A 297 7.69 -14.35 -17.74
C TRP A 297 7.31 -13.40 -16.59
N VAL A 298 8.21 -12.47 -16.28
CA VAL A 298 8.04 -11.44 -15.25
C VAL A 298 7.93 -10.09 -15.95
N LEU A 299 6.75 -9.47 -15.87
CA LEU A 299 6.38 -8.22 -16.55
C LEU A 299 6.29 -7.08 -15.53
N ALA A 300 7.28 -6.19 -15.56
CA ALA A 300 7.30 -4.96 -14.78
C ALA A 300 6.62 -3.84 -15.59
N ILE A 301 5.61 -3.18 -15.02
CA ILE A 301 4.85 -2.12 -15.69
C ILE A 301 5.09 -0.78 -14.99
N ASP A 302 5.48 0.22 -15.78
CA ASP A 302 5.60 1.61 -15.35
C ASP A 302 4.21 2.26 -15.41
N ALA A 303 3.48 2.17 -14.30
CA ALA A 303 2.14 2.75 -14.16
C ALA A 303 2.16 4.22 -13.66
N ASN A 304 3.34 4.82 -13.45
CA ASN A 304 3.47 6.24 -13.14
C ASN A 304 3.06 7.10 -14.35
N VAL A 305 2.15 8.04 -14.16
CA VAL A 305 1.73 8.98 -15.20
C VAL A 305 1.80 10.41 -14.67
N TYR A 306 2.72 11.19 -15.22
CA TYR A 306 2.89 12.61 -14.95
C TYR A 306 2.29 13.39 -16.11
N ILE A 307 1.14 14.03 -15.90
CA ILE A 307 0.45 14.78 -16.95
C ILE A 307 1.13 16.15 -17.08
N PRO A 308 1.64 16.55 -18.26
CA PRO A 308 2.28 17.85 -18.43
C PRO A 308 1.23 18.96 -18.35
N GLU A 309 1.53 20.01 -17.57
CA GLU A 309 0.61 21.13 -17.34
C GLU A 309 0.97 22.36 -18.20
N GLY A 310 2.24 22.45 -18.63
CA GLY A 310 2.77 23.51 -19.46
C GLY A 310 4.14 24.01 -18.99
N PRO A 311 4.76 24.96 -19.72
CA PRO A 311 6.02 25.55 -19.31
C PRO A 311 5.87 26.58 -18.19
N ASN A 312 6.76 26.52 -17.20
CA ASN A 312 6.91 27.54 -16.16
C ASN A 312 7.52 28.86 -16.70
N ASP A 313 7.70 29.87 -15.82
CA ASP A 313 8.29 31.17 -16.18
C ASP A 313 9.74 31.09 -16.72
N LYS A 314 10.47 29.99 -16.48
CA LYS A 314 11.80 29.72 -17.05
C LYS A 314 11.73 29.04 -18.43
N GLY A 315 10.58 28.47 -18.80
CA GLY A 315 10.37 27.68 -20.01
C GLY A 315 10.54 26.17 -19.84
N GLU A 316 10.65 25.68 -18.61
CA GLU A 316 10.77 24.25 -18.26
C GLU A 316 9.36 23.66 -18.08
N MET A 317 9.11 22.43 -18.54
CA MET A 317 7.79 21.79 -18.41
C MET A 317 7.49 21.42 -16.95
N THR A 318 6.29 21.74 -16.45
CA THR A 318 5.77 21.23 -15.17
C THR A 318 4.81 20.08 -15.39
N PHE A 319 4.66 19.24 -14.36
CA PHE A 319 3.82 18.06 -14.39
C PHE A 319 2.96 17.98 -13.12
N GLY A 320 1.74 17.47 -13.27
CA GLY A 320 0.93 17.05 -12.12
C GLY A 320 1.48 15.74 -11.52
N SER A 321 1.33 15.60 -10.19
CA SER A 321 1.75 14.40 -9.46
C SER A 321 1.13 13.10 -10.01
N ALA A 322 1.91 12.01 -9.97
CA ALA A 322 1.45 10.67 -10.33
C ALA A 322 0.62 9.96 -9.23
N SER A 323 0.61 10.44 -7.98
CA SER A 323 0.15 9.73 -6.77
C SER A 323 -1.36 9.42 -6.67
N SER A 324 -2.15 9.78 -7.67
CA SER A 324 -3.55 9.35 -7.87
C SER A 324 -3.89 9.09 -9.35
N ASN A 325 -2.89 9.04 -10.22
CA ASN A 325 -3.10 8.90 -11.67
C ASN A 325 -3.15 7.44 -12.09
N GLY A 326 -2.13 6.65 -11.70
CA GLY A 326 -2.03 5.21 -11.89
C GLY A 326 -2.59 4.68 -13.22
N TYR A 327 -3.31 3.55 -13.13
CA TYR A 327 -3.91 2.92 -14.29
C TYR A 327 -5.04 3.75 -14.96
N ASN A 328 -5.81 4.51 -14.19
CA ASN A 328 -6.88 5.38 -14.71
C ASN A 328 -6.35 6.41 -15.72
N LYS A 329 -5.13 6.93 -15.52
CA LYS A 329 -4.45 7.76 -16.53
C LYS A 329 -3.60 6.94 -17.48
N MET A 330 -3.06 5.79 -17.10
CA MET A 330 -2.26 4.94 -17.99
C MET A 330 -3.05 4.51 -19.24
N VAL A 331 -4.31 4.10 -19.10
CA VAL A 331 -5.16 3.69 -20.23
C VAL A 331 -5.45 4.82 -21.23
N THR A 332 -5.29 6.08 -20.83
CA THR A 332 -5.48 7.27 -21.68
C THR A 332 -4.16 7.89 -22.17
N HIS A 333 -3.10 7.87 -21.36
CA HIS A 333 -1.84 8.58 -21.56
C HIS A 333 -0.65 7.69 -21.97
N LYS A 334 -0.73 6.37 -21.75
CA LYS A 334 0.30 5.39 -22.13
C LYS A 334 -0.23 4.26 -23.04
N LYS A 335 -1.10 4.58 -24.02
CA LYS A 335 -1.77 3.58 -24.90
C LYS A 335 -0.82 2.55 -25.52
N LYS A 336 0.37 2.98 -25.97
CA LYS A 336 1.43 2.10 -26.49
C LYS A 336 1.82 0.97 -25.53
N ILE A 337 1.85 1.26 -24.23
CA ILE A 337 2.24 0.30 -23.19
C ILE A 337 1.11 -0.71 -22.98
N ILE A 338 -0.15 -0.28 -23.00
CA ILE A 338 -1.33 -1.18 -22.94
C ILE A 338 -1.38 -2.12 -24.15
N GLU A 339 -1.12 -1.60 -25.36
CA GLU A 339 -1.04 -2.42 -26.59
C GLU A 339 0.12 -3.42 -26.53
N TRP A 340 1.28 -3.02 -26.01
CA TRP A 340 2.42 -3.92 -25.79
C TRP A 340 2.17 -4.96 -24.68
N MET A 341 1.51 -4.61 -23.58
CA MET A 341 1.08 -5.55 -22.53
C MET A 341 0.21 -6.67 -23.13
N SER A 342 -0.70 -6.33 -24.06
CA SER A 342 -1.54 -7.33 -24.72
C SER A 342 -0.75 -8.23 -25.68
N ASP A 343 0.22 -7.69 -26.42
CA ASP A 343 1.12 -8.51 -27.23
C ASP A 343 2.02 -9.43 -26.38
N VAL A 344 2.50 -8.96 -25.23
CA VAL A 344 3.26 -9.77 -24.25
C VAL A 344 2.38 -10.89 -23.67
N ALA A 345 1.17 -10.58 -23.20
CA ALA A 345 0.24 -11.58 -22.67
C ALA A 345 -0.14 -12.64 -23.71
N LYS A 346 -0.45 -12.21 -24.94
CA LYS A 346 -0.71 -13.09 -26.07
C LYS A 346 0.49 -13.99 -26.39
N ARG A 347 1.72 -13.44 -26.42
CA ARG A 347 2.93 -14.22 -26.71
C ARG A 347 3.31 -15.15 -25.56
N ALA A 348 3.02 -14.80 -24.31
CA ALA A 348 3.16 -15.70 -23.17
C ALA A 348 2.30 -16.95 -23.38
N GLU A 349 1.01 -16.78 -23.70
CA GLU A 349 0.10 -17.90 -23.97
C GLU A 349 0.50 -18.72 -25.21
N GLU A 350 0.80 -18.06 -26.35
CA GLU A 350 1.26 -18.72 -27.57
C GLU A 350 2.56 -19.54 -27.38
N ASN A 351 3.33 -19.26 -26.33
CA ASN A 351 4.56 -19.98 -25.97
C ASN A 351 4.46 -20.75 -24.64
N ASN A 352 3.25 -20.96 -24.10
CA ASN A 352 2.98 -21.69 -22.84
C ASN A 352 3.85 -21.19 -21.66
N LYS A 353 3.91 -19.87 -21.47
CA LYS A 353 4.58 -19.22 -20.33
C LYS A 353 3.56 -18.89 -19.26
N VAL A 354 3.95 -18.98 -17.98
CA VAL A 354 3.21 -18.29 -16.92
C VAL A 354 3.68 -16.84 -16.90
N LEU A 355 2.76 -15.90 -17.11
CA LEU A 355 3.02 -14.47 -17.03
C LEU A 355 2.59 -13.95 -15.67
N ILE A 356 3.55 -13.45 -14.89
CA ILE A 356 3.28 -12.70 -13.66
C ILE A 356 3.60 -11.24 -13.94
N SER A 357 2.63 -10.34 -13.77
CA SER A 357 2.85 -8.91 -13.88
C SER A 357 2.91 -8.24 -12.51
N PHE A 358 3.61 -7.11 -12.41
CA PHE A 358 3.63 -6.29 -11.21
C PHE A 358 3.89 -4.82 -11.54
N SER A 359 3.37 -3.93 -10.71
CA SER A 359 3.54 -2.49 -10.77
C SER A 359 3.13 -1.85 -9.46
N HIS A 360 3.35 -0.56 -9.32
CA HIS A 360 3.00 0.14 -8.09
C HIS A 360 1.49 0.23 -7.82
N PHE A 361 0.67 0.61 -8.80
CA PHE A 361 -0.75 0.88 -8.56
C PHE A 361 -1.61 -0.39 -8.65
N PRO A 362 -2.71 -0.49 -7.89
CA PRO A 362 -3.70 -1.55 -8.07
C PRO A 362 -4.39 -1.47 -9.45
N MET A 363 -4.77 -2.63 -10.00
CA MET A 363 -5.56 -2.73 -11.25
C MET A 363 -7.07 -2.88 -11.02
N THR A 364 -7.52 -3.16 -9.79
CA THR A 364 -8.92 -3.38 -9.41
C THR A 364 -9.35 -2.48 -8.25
N ASP A 365 -10.64 -2.54 -7.90
CA ASP A 365 -11.12 -2.16 -6.57
C ASP A 365 -10.32 -2.92 -5.49
N PHE A 366 -10.10 -2.26 -4.35
CA PHE A 366 -9.34 -2.72 -3.17
C PHE A 366 -10.10 -2.40 -1.86
N TYR A 367 -11.41 -2.21 -1.96
CA TYR A 367 -12.33 -1.93 -0.85
C TYR A 367 -13.51 -2.91 -0.82
N GLU A 368 -13.38 -4.07 -1.47
CA GLU A 368 -14.42 -5.09 -1.58
C GLU A 368 -15.79 -4.52 -2.03
N GLY A 369 -15.74 -3.54 -2.95
CA GLY A 369 -16.92 -2.84 -3.44
C GLY A 369 -17.64 -2.01 -2.37
N ALA A 370 -16.94 -1.57 -1.31
CA ALA A 370 -17.42 -0.62 -0.30
C ALA A 370 -17.25 0.86 -0.72
N SER A 371 -16.77 1.12 -1.94
CA SER A 371 -16.37 2.46 -2.40
C SER A 371 -17.52 3.48 -2.44
N GLU A 372 -18.75 3.07 -2.81
CA GLU A 372 -19.93 3.94 -2.75
C GLU A 372 -20.33 4.23 -1.28
N GLU A 373 -20.35 3.24 -0.39
CA GLU A 373 -20.70 3.48 1.02
C GLU A 373 -19.61 4.25 1.80
N LEU A 374 -18.34 4.11 1.42
CA LEU A 374 -17.24 4.95 1.93
C LEU A 374 -17.46 6.42 1.56
N GLU A 375 -17.83 6.71 0.31
CA GLU A 375 -18.09 8.08 -0.16
C GLU A 375 -19.35 8.69 0.50
N ASP A 376 -20.44 7.94 0.62
CA ASP A 376 -21.67 8.39 1.30
C ASP A 376 -21.46 8.60 2.81
N LEU A 377 -20.63 7.78 3.46
CA LEU A 377 -20.36 7.87 4.90
C LEU A 377 -19.37 8.99 5.24
N PHE A 378 -18.21 9.00 4.59
CA PHE A 378 -17.07 9.85 4.93
C PHE A 378 -16.93 11.10 4.05
N GLY A 379 -17.44 11.06 2.80
CA GLY A 379 -17.51 12.20 1.88
C GLY A 379 -16.68 12.05 0.60
N GLU A 380 -16.98 12.92 -0.38
CA GLU A 380 -16.34 12.97 -1.71
C GLU A 380 -14.81 13.01 -1.61
N GLY A 381 -14.14 12.00 -2.18
CA GLY A 381 -12.68 11.89 -2.19
C GLY A 381 -12.00 11.56 -0.85
N SER A 382 -12.76 11.22 0.20
CA SER A 382 -12.22 10.64 1.45
C SER A 382 -11.62 9.24 1.23
N ASN A 383 -11.02 8.63 2.27
CA ASN A 383 -10.48 7.26 2.24
C ASN A 383 -9.68 6.94 0.96
N GLN A 384 -8.82 7.88 0.52
CA GLN A 384 -7.99 7.73 -0.67
C GLN A 384 -8.72 7.38 -2.00
N LEU A 385 -10.06 7.53 -2.08
CA LEU A 385 -10.89 7.04 -3.20
C LEU A 385 -10.45 7.54 -4.59
N ALA A 386 -9.77 8.67 -4.67
CA ALA A 386 -9.16 9.17 -5.92
C ALA A 386 -8.09 8.23 -6.54
N ARG A 387 -7.59 7.24 -5.78
CA ARG A 387 -6.64 6.21 -6.23
C ARG A 387 -7.33 4.96 -6.81
N LEU A 388 -8.65 4.82 -6.62
CA LEU A 388 -9.42 3.62 -6.99
C LEU A 388 -9.53 3.45 -8.52
N PRO A 389 -9.18 2.28 -9.09
CA PRO A 389 -9.38 1.98 -10.50
C PRO A 389 -10.85 1.99 -10.91
N GLU A 390 -11.20 2.77 -11.93
CA GLU A 390 -12.53 2.75 -12.54
C GLU A 390 -12.82 1.35 -13.13
N ASP A 391 -14.08 0.89 -13.13
CA ASP A 391 -14.38 -0.46 -13.63
C ASP A 391 -14.04 -0.65 -15.12
N GLU A 392 -14.22 0.39 -15.94
CA GLU A 392 -13.77 0.37 -17.34
C GLU A 392 -12.24 0.38 -17.48
N THR A 393 -11.48 0.87 -16.48
CA THR A 393 -10.02 0.71 -16.38
C THR A 393 -9.67 -0.75 -16.11
N SER A 394 -10.21 -1.36 -15.05
CA SER A 394 -9.98 -2.78 -14.73
C SER A 394 -10.34 -3.71 -15.89
N LYS A 395 -11.47 -3.44 -16.55
CA LYS A 395 -11.95 -4.14 -17.75
C LYS A 395 -11.03 -3.97 -18.96
N THR A 396 -10.47 -2.78 -19.16
CA THR A 396 -9.45 -2.51 -20.21
C THR A 396 -8.17 -3.31 -19.94
N LEU A 397 -7.77 -3.42 -18.67
CA LEU A 397 -6.58 -4.18 -18.26
C LEU A 397 -6.78 -5.69 -18.39
N ALA A 398 -7.90 -6.23 -17.92
CA ALA A 398 -8.29 -7.63 -18.15
C ALA A 398 -8.35 -7.96 -19.65
N GLY A 399 -8.86 -7.02 -20.47
CA GLY A 399 -8.89 -7.08 -21.92
C GLY A 399 -7.52 -7.15 -22.61
N THR A 400 -6.42 -6.82 -21.94
CA THR A 400 -5.07 -7.09 -22.47
C THR A 400 -4.75 -8.58 -22.53
N GLY A 401 -5.32 -9.38 -21.63
CA GLY A 401 -4.95 -10.78 -21.38
C GLY A 401 -3.96 -10.97 -20.22
N VAL A 402 -3.54 -9.91 -19.54
CA VAL A 402 -2.85 -10.02 -18.24
C VAL A 402 -3.86 -10.53 -17.20
N ALA A 403 -3.58 -11.70 -16.63
CA ALA A 403 -4.46 -12.36 -15.66
C ALA A 403 -4.02 -12.17 -14.19
N VAL A 404 -2.70 -12.08 -13.92
CA VAL A 404 -2.17 -11.90 -12.55
C VAL A 404 -1.34 -10.64 -12.47
N HIS A 405 -1.69 -9.78 -11.51
CA HIS A 405 -0.99 -8.57 -11.15
C HIS A 405 -0.67 -8.56 -9.64
N VAL A 406 0.52 -8.08 -9.26
CA VAL A 406 0.86 -7.74 -7.87
C VAL A 406 1.07 -6.24 -7.74
N GLY A 407 0.27 -5.59 -6.89
CA GLY A 407 0.26 -4.14 -6.65
C GLY A 407 0.85 -3.73 -5.29
N GLY A 408 1.11 -2.43 -5.14
CA GLY A 408 1.52 -1.73 -3.92
C GLY A 408 0.67 -0.46 -3.74
N HIS A 409 1.31 0.69 -3.48
CA HIS A 409 0.75 2.06 -3.42
C HIS A 409 -0.23 2.37 -2.28
N MET A 410 -1.14 1.44 -1.97
CA MET A 410 -2.15 1.60 -0.93
C MET A 410 -1.66 1.24 0.46
N HIS A 411 -0.54 0.51 0.55
CA HIS A 411 0.01 -0.13 1.76
C HIS A 411 -0.87 -1.24 2.36
N PHE A 412 -2.01 -1.54 1.75
CA PHE A 412 -2.95 -2.57 2.19
C PHE A 412 -2.55 -3.99 1.78
N ASN A 413 -2.99 -4.97 2.57
CA ASN A 413 -3.12 -6.37 2.18
C ASN A 413 -4.59 -6.64 1.75
N ASP A 414 -4.78 -6.98 0.48
CA ASP A 414 -6.09 -7.17 -0.19
C ASP A 414 -5.92 -8.12 -1.41
N THR A 415 -6.99 -8.64 -2.02
CA THR A 415 -6.91 -9.39 -3.28
C THR A 415 -8.19 -9.25 -4.14
N GLY A 416 -8.23 -8.25 -5.02
CA GLY A 416 -9.35 -8.08 -5.95
C GLY A 416 -9.40 -9.12 -7.09
N MET A 417 -10.55 -9.80 -7.26
CA MET A 417 -10.87 -10.64 -8.43
C MET A 417 -11.97 -10.00 -9.28
N LYS A 418 -11.68 -9.63 -10.54
CA LYS A 418 -12.69 -9.12 -11.49
C LYS A 418 -12.73 -9.92 -12.79
N SER A 419 -13.94 -10.24 -13.27
CA SER A 419 -14.16 -11.06 -14.46
C SER A 419 -15.10 -10.39 -15.48
N TYR A 420 -14.73 -10.39 -16.75
CA TYR A 420 -15.44 -9.71 -17.85
C TYR A 420 -15.61 -10.61 -19.08
N GLU A 421 -16.76 -10.52 -19.76
CA GLU A 421 -16.95 -11.11 -21.09
C GLU A 421 -16.56 -10.09 -22.18
N ILE A 422 -15.47 -10.36 -22.91
CA ILE A 422 -14.91 -9.50 -23.96
C ILE A 422 -14.85 -10.30 -25.26
N ASP A 423 -15.51 -9.81 -26.32
CA ASP A 423 -15.68 -10.49 -27.61
C ASP A 423 -16.14 -11.97 -27.56
N GLY A 424 -16.80 -12.37 -26.46
CA GLY A 424 -17.28 -13.74 -26.21
C GLY A 424 -16.24 -14.66 -25.54
N VAL A 425 -15.18 -14.10 -24.97
CA VAL A 425 -14.16 -14.79 -24.14
C VAL A 425 -14.24 -14.23 -22.71
N GLN A 426 -14.06 -15.09 -21.71
CA GLN A 426 -13.94 -14.65 -20.31
C GLN A 426 -12.50 -14.21 -20.03
N HIS A 427 -12.36 -12.99 -19.52
CA HIS A 427 -11.11 -12.40 -19.05
C HIS A 427 -11.25 -12.15 -17.55
N THR A 428 -10.48 -12.88 -16.75
CA THR A 428 -10.40 -12.71 -15.30
C THR A 428 -9.05 -12.13 -14.92
N LEU A 429 -9.09 -11.11 -14.07
CA LEU A 429 -7.95 -10.37 -13.54
C LEU A 429 -7.91 -10.53 -12.02
N PHE A 430 -6.82 -11.10 -11.53
CA PHE A 430 -6.46 -11.21 -10.12
C PHE A 430 -5.44 -10.13 -9.78
N ASN A 431 -5.80 -9.19 -8.91
CA ASN A 431 -4.91 -8.15 -8.40
C ASN A 431 -4.58 -8.46 -6.95
N ILE A 432 -3.41 -9.05 -6.72
CA ILE A 432 -2.88 -9.31 -5.38
C ILE A 432 -2.34 -7.97 -4.87
N GLN A 433 -3.03 -7.36 -3.93
CA GLN A 433 -2.61 -6.11 -3.32
C GLN A 433 -1.67 -6.44 -2.16
N ALA A 434 -0.38 -6.15 -2.34
CA ALA A 434 0.65 -6.49 -1.37
C ALA A 434 0.86 -5.33 -0.38
N PRO A 435 0.96 -5.63 0.93
CA PRO A 435 1.18 -4.61 1.96
C PRO A 435 2.60 -4.07 1.93
N SER A 436 2.80 -2.93 2.60
CA SER A 436 4.11 -2.35 2.86
C SER A 436 4.81 -3.08 4.01
N LEU A 437 6.15 -3.11 4.01
CA LEU A 437 6.94 -3.47 5.20
C LEU A 437 6.89 -2.39 6.29
N GLY A 438 6.58 -1.13 5.94
CA GLY A 438 6.60 0.04 6.83
C GLY A 438 5.23 0.50 7.31
N ALA A 439 4.16 -0.29 7.16
CA ALA A 439 2.81 0.03 7.62
C ALA A 439 2.16 -1.18 8.28
N TYR A 440 1.11 -0.98 9.07
CA TYR A 440 0.30 -2.09 9.57
C TYR A 440 -0.52 -2.71 8.41
N ILE A 441 -0.58 -4.04 8.22
CA ILE A 441 0.21 -5.08 8.92
C ILE A 441 1.52 -5.34 8.14
N PRO A 442 2.70 -5.30 8.80
CA PRO A 442 3.99 -5.35 8.10
C PRO A 442 4.22 -6.73 7.52
N ALA A 443 4.18 -6.85 6.19
CA ALA A 443 4.25 -8.15 5.54
C ALA A 443 4.78 -8.05 4.11
N TYR A 444 5.06 -9.20 3.50
CA TYR A 444 5.35 -9.33 2.07
C TYR A 444 4.63 -10.56 1.48
N LYS A 445 4.44 -10.60 0.16
CA LYS A 445 3.76 -11.72 -0.53
C LYS A 445 4.76 -12.69 -1.14
N ILE A 446 4.47 -13.99 -1.11
CA ILE A 446 5.15 -15.02 -1.90
C ILE A 446 4.15 -15.61 -2.89
N LEU A 447 4.56 -15.75 -4.15
CA LEU A 447 3.87 -16.58 -5.15
C LEU A 447 4.71 -17.84 -5.40
N ASP A 448 4.16 -19.02 -5.14
CA ASP A 448 4.71 -20.33 -5.52
C ASP A 448 4.00 -20.85 -6.78
N ILE A 449 4.69 -20.72 -7.91
CA ILE A 449 4.14 -20.95 -9.26
C ILE A 449 4.40 -22.40 -9.67
N ALA A 450 3.34 -23.19 -9.87
CA ALA A 450 3.44 -24.60 -10.20
C ALA A 450 3.55 -24.88 -11.71
N PRO A 451 4.10 -26.04 -12.13
CA PRO A 451 4.17 -26.48 -13.53
C PRO A 451 2.83 -26.63 -14.26
N ASP A 452 1.72 -26.76 -13.53
CA ASP A 452 0.36 -26.85 -14.06
C ASP A 452 -0.35 -25.50 -14.16
N ARG A 453 0.36 -24.39 -13.94
CA ARG A 453 -0.15 -23.00 -13.97
C ARG A 453 -1.07 -22.62 -12.80
N THR A 454 -1.15 -23.44 -11.76
CA THR A 454 -1.66 -22.99 -10.45
C THR A 454 -0.61 -22.14 -9.72
N ILE A 455 -1.06 -21.21 -8.88
CA ILE A 455 -0.19 -20.33 -8.08
C ILE A 455 -0.70 -20.31 -6.64
N GLU A 456 0.10 -20.80 -5.69
CA GLU A 456 -0.17 -20.61 -4.25
C GLU A 456 0.38 -19.25 -3.83
N VAL A 457 -0.45 -18.43 -3.18
CA VAL A 457 -0.08 -17.14 -2.62
C VAL A 457 -0.02 -17.28 -1.10
N GLU A 458 1.05 -16.76 -0.48
CA GLU A 458 1.28 -16.74 0.96
C GLU A 458 1.63 -15.31 1.40
N THR A 459 0.93 -14.78 2.42
CA THR A 459 1.28 -13.52 3.07
C THR A 459 2.16 -13.78 4.28
N VAL A 460 3.36 -13.20 4.29
CA VAL A 460 4.35 -13.39 5.36
C VAL A 460 4.41 -12.13 6.22
N ILE A 461 3.78 -12.19 7.40
CA ILE A 461 3.86 -11.16 8.43
C ILE A 461 5.26 -11.13 9.05
N ILE A 462 5.81 -9.92 9.21
CA ILE A 462 7.13 -9.64 9.78
C ILE A 462 6.94 -9.19 11.24
N ASP A 463 6.82 -10.19 12.12
CA ASP A 463 6.59 -10.02 13.57
C ASP A 463 7.82 -9.46 14.31
N GLU A 464 8.99 -10.08 14.08
CA GLU A 464 10.25 -9.81 14.80
C GLU A 464 11.31 -9.23 13.86
N VAL A 465 11.63 -7.93 14.03
CA VAL A 465 12.70 -7.24 13.27
C VAL A 465 13.88 -6.95 14.20
N PRO A 466 15.07 -7.51 13.96
CA PRO A 466 16.25 -7.19 14.76
C PRO A 466 16.62 -5.71 14.68
N ARG A 467 16.73 -5.05 15.85
CA ARG A 467 17.15 -3.64 16.02
C ARG A 467 16.10 -2.58 15.65
N PHE A 468 14.82 -2.93 15.51
CA PHE A 468 13.75 -1.95 15.28
C PHE A 468 13.68 -0.86 16.38
N ASP A 469 14.14 -1.20 17.59
CA ASP A 469 14.19 -0.35 18.78
C ASP A 469 15.44 0.55 18.87
N GLU A 470 16.40 0.42 17.94
CA GLU A 470 17.71 1.11 18.03
C GLU A 470 17.60 2.65 17.98
N LEU A 471 16.50 3.19 17.44
CA LEU A 471 16.27 4.63 17.28
C LEU A 471 15.47 5.27 18.42
N PHE A 472 14.92 4.47 19.35
CA PHE A 472 13.93 4.94 20.33
C PHE A 472 14.44 6.06 21.23
N GLU A 473 15.74 6.09 21.57
CA GLU A 473 16.33 7.15 22.40
C GLU A 473 16.22 8.56 21.79
N HIS A 474 16.21 8.66 20.45
CA HIS A 474 16.04 9.93 19.76
C HIS A 474 14.57 10.38 19.81
N TYR A 475 13.63 9.43 19.71
CA TYR A 475 12.20 9.69 19.91
C TYR A 475 11.88 10.04 21.37
N GLU A 476 12.62 9.51 22.36
CA GLU A 476 12.53 9.98 23.76
C GLU A 476 12.93 11.45 23.89
N GLU A 477 14.00 11.89 23.21
CA GLU A 477 14.43 13.30 23.23
C GLU A 477 13.43 14.22 22.51
N GLU A 478 12.86 13.79 21.38
CA GLU A 478 11.76 14.49 20.70
C GLU A 478 10.52 14.61 21.60
N HIS A 479 10.06 13.51 22.21
CA HIS A 479 8.89 13.55 23.10
C HIS A 479 9.13 14.48 24.29
N ALA A 480 10.34 14.47 24.87
CA ALA A 480 10.73 15.39 25.93
C ALA A 480 10.70 16.85 25.45
N TYR A 481 11.27 17.15 24.28
CA TYR A 481 11.25 18.49 23.68
C TYR A 481 9.82 18.98 23.40
N LEU A 482 8.96 18.15 22.81
CA LEU A 482 7.55 18.48 22.56
C LEU A 482 6.81 18.74 23.88
N THR A 483 7.03 17.90 24.90
CA THR A 483 6.41 18.04 26.24
C THR A 483 6.87 19.31 26.97
N GLU A 484 8.14 19.70 26.85
CA GLU A 484 8.65 20.96 27.44
C GLU A 484 8.25 22.21 26.63
N SER A 485 7.88 22.04 25.35
CA SER A 485 7.53 23.14 24.43
C SER A 485 6.04 23.45 24.34
N ALA A 486 5.15 22.49 24.67
CA ALA A 486 3.71 22.69 24.63
C ALA A 486 3.24 23.75 25.65
N THR A 487 2.34 24.64 25.21
CA THR A 487 1.82 25.78 25.98
C THR A 487 0.29 25.92 25.95
N THR A 488 -0.39 25.20 25.06
CA THR A 488 -1.86 25.12 24.99
C THR A 488 -2.35 23.66 25.01
N PRO A 489 -3.61 23.38 25.42
CA PRO A 489 -4.16 22.02 25.38
C PRO A 489 -4.13 21.40 23.98
N GLU A 490 -4.27 22.21 22.93
CA GLU A 490 -4.18 21.74 21.54
C GLU A 490 -2.74 21.34 21.14
N GLU A 491 -1.73 21.95 21.77
CA GLU A 491 -0.32 21.53 21.63
C GLU A 491 -0.01 20.29 22.48
N GLU A 492 -0.66 20.13 23.64
CA GLU A 492 -0.57 18.94 24.50
C GLU A 492 -1.25 17.70 23.86
N ASP A 493 -2.47 17.85 23.34
CA ASP A 493 -3.25 16.78 22.68
C ASP A 493 -2.58 16.26 21.39
N ALA A 494 -1.76 17.10 20.75
CA ALA A 494 -1.01 16.79 19.52
C ALA A 494 0.32 16.06 19.76
N ILE A 495 0.75 15.91 21.02
CA ILE A 495 1.88 15.04 21.36
C ILE A 495 1.45 13.58 21.14
N TRP A 496 2.35 12.76 20.61
CA TRP A 496 2.10 11.34 20.38
C TRP A 496 2.29 10.50 21.66
N ASN A 497 1.60 9.37 21.78
CA ASN A 497 1.64 8.55 22.98
C ASN A 497 3.01 7.87 23.16
N TYR A 498 3.76 8.26 24.20
CA TYR A 498 5.04 7.66 24.59
C TYR A 498 5.01 6.12 24.72
N GLU A 499 3.84 5.50 24.96
CA GLU A 499 3.72 4.04 25.04
C GLU A 499 4.10 3.31 23.74
N VAL A 500 4.14 3.98 22.58
CA VAL A 500 4.69 3.40 21.32
C VAL A 500 6.12 2.88 21.52
N LEU A 501 6.94 3.56 22.33
CA LEU A 501 8.32 3.14 22.65
C LEU A 501 8.40 1.96 23.62
N THR A 502 7.27 1.38 24.03
CA THR A 502 7.19 0.16 24.85
C THR A 502 6.90 -1.11 24.04
N SER A 503 6.78 -0.97 22.72
CA SER A 503 6.62 -2.07 21.76
C SER A 503 7.69 -3.15 21.95
N LYS A 504 7.27 -4.41 21.99
CA LYS A 504 8.12 -5.57 22.28
C LYS A 504 8.75 -6.18 21.02
N ASN A 505 8.08 -6.01 19.88
CA ASN A 505 8.49 -6.44 18.55
C ASN A 505 7.95 -5.46 17.48
N TYR A 506 8.16 -5.77 16.21
CA TYR A 506 7.88 -4.83 15.13
C TYR A 506 6.39 -4.76 14.75
N HIS A 507 5.68 -5.89 14.81
CA HIS A 507 4.23 -5.92 14.60
C HIS A 507 3.52 -5.03 15.63
N GLU A 508 3.87 -5.12 16.92
CA GLU A 508 3.32 -4.21 17.94
C GLU A 508 3.67 -2.74 17.68
N PHE A 509 4.87 -2.43 17.17
CA PHE A 509 5.26 -1.07 16.80
C PHE A 509 4.44 -0.51 15.62
N THR A 510 4.15 -1.33 14.61
CA THR A 510 3.26 -0.93 13.50
C THR A 510 1.80 -0.80 13.90
N ASP A 511 1.30 -1.61 14.83
CA ASP A 511 -0.04 -1.43 15.40
C ASP A 511 -0.12 -0.12 16.20
N TRP A 512 0.93 0.23 16.96
CA TRP A 512 1.05 1.53 17.60
C TRP A 512 1.13 2.70 16.61
N HIS A 513 1.85 2.55 15.48
CA HIS A 513 1.84 3.52 14.39
C HIS A 513 0.42 3.74 13.86
N LEU A 514 -0.33 2.67 13.58
CA LEU A 514 -1.71 2.77 13.09
C LEU A 514 -2.66 3.39 14.13
N ARG A 515 -2.52 3.08 15.43
CA ARG A 515 -3.30 3.69 16.52
C ARG A 515 -3.12 5.20 16.58
N GLU A 516 -1.88 5.67 16.58
CA GLU A 516 -1.58 7.09 16.67
C GLU A 516 -1.91 7.83 15.37
N LEU A 517 -1.66 7.22 14.20
CA LEU A 517 -2.08 7.74 12.90
C LEU A 517 -3.62 7.88 12.82
N THR A 518 -4.35 6.92 13.39
CA THR A 518 -5.82 6.98 13.52
C THR A 518 -6.24 8.16 14.39
N ARG A 519 -5.60 8.35 15.55
CA ARG A 519 -5.92 9.42 16.53
C ARG A 519 -5.57 10.81 16.02
N LEU A 520 -4.41 10.97 15.40
CA LEU A 520 -3.80 12.26 15.02
C LEU A 520 -4.19 12.71 13.62
N ASN A 521 -4.30 11.78 12.64
CA ASN A 521 -4.52 12.10 11.24
C ASN A 521 -5.88 11.60 10.73
N PHE A 522 -6.11 10.27 10.68
CA PHE A 522 -7.27 9.74 9.96
C PHE A 522 -8.63 10.12 10.57
N VAL A 523 -8.83 10.03 11.89
CA VAL A 523 -10.11 10.45 12.50
C VAL A 523 -10.30 11.98 12.40
N PRO A 524 -9.31 12.84 12.71
CA PRO A 524 -9.45 14.29 12.51
C PRO A 524 -9.66 14.72 11.05
N GLY A 525 -9.05 14.03 10.07
CA GLY A 525 -9.01 14.42 8.66
C GLY A 525 -10.01 13.72 7.74
N GLU A 526 -10.27 12.42 7.92
CA GLU A 526 -11.14 11.61 7.05
C GLU A 526 -12.56 11.41 7.63
N TRP A 527 -12.78 11.52 8.95
CA TRP A 527 -14.10 11.23 9.55
C TRP A 527 -15.00 12.48 9.68
N PRO A 528 -16.31 12.38 9.38
CA PRO A 528 -17.28 13.44 9.64
C PRO A 528 -17.28 13.89 11.11
N LEU A 529 -17.43 15.20 11.35
CA LEU A 529 -17.40 15.79 12.70
C LEU A 529 -18.42 15.16 13.66
N ASP A 530 -19.59 14.75 13.18
CA ASP A 530 -20.58 14.02 13.98
C ASP A 530 -20.08 12.65 14.43
N MET A 531 -19.33 11.93 13.58
CA MET A 531 -18.70 10.66 13.94
C MET A 531 -17.47 10.86 14.84
N GLN A 532 -16.62 11.86 14.56
CA GLN A 532 -15.47 12.20 15.44
C GLN A 532 -15.92 12.46 16.89
N LEU A 533 -17.04 13.18 17.08
CA LEU A 533 -17.60 13.48 18.39
C LEU A 533 -18.24 12.27 19.09
N MET A 534 -18.76 11.28 18.34
CA MET A 534 -19.25 10.03 18.93
C MET A 534 -18.10 9.11 19.30
N VAL A 535 -17.10 8.95 18.42
CA VAL A 535 -15.88 8.16 18.63
C VAL A 535 -15.16 8.57 19.91
N LYS A 536 -14.91 9.87 20.10
CA LYS A 536 -14.21 10.42 21.28
C LYS A 536 -15.03 10.42 22.58
N ALA A 537 -16.27 9.92 22.57
CA ALA A 537 -17.20 10.05 23.70
C ALA A 537 -17.93 8.75 24.09
N MET A 538 -17.96 7.73 23.23
CA MET A 538 -18.74 6.51 23.45
C MET A 538 -17.87 5.30 23.79
N LYS A 539 -18.39 4.44 24.67
CA LYS A 539 -17.99 3.04 24.80
C LYS A 539 -18.87 2.11 23.95
N GLY A 540 -18.47 0.86 23.82
CA GLY A 540 -19.30 -0.17 23.19
C GLY A 540 -20.69 -0.34 23.81
N ASP A 541 -20.84 -0.10 25.12
CA ASP A 541 -22.14 -0.18 25.77
C ASP A 541 -23.04 1.02 25.46
N ASP A 542 -22.48 2.25 25.41
CA ASP A 542 -23.19 3.42 24.86
C ASP A 542 -23.67 3.15 23.43
N MET A 543 -22.83 2.55 22.59
CA MET A 543 -23.18 2.18 21.22
C MET A 543 -24.33 1.17 21.16
N LEU A 544 -24.29 0.11 21.98
CA LEU A 544 -25.38 -0.86 22.06
C LEU A 544 -26.67 -0.22 22.59
N ILE A 545 -26.59 0.67 23.57
CA ILE A 545 -27.74 1.45 24.07
C ILE A 545 -28.30 2.35 22.96
N MET A 546 -27.46 3.04 22.20
CA MET A 546 -27.85 3.90 21.08
C MET A 546 -28.52 3.11 19.95
N SER A 547 -28.07 1.88 19.65
CA SER A 547 -28.77 0.97 18.72
C SER A 547 -30.22 0.69 19.16
N GLN A 548 -30.48 0.66 20.46
CA GLN A 548 -31.80 0.36 21.03
C GLN A 548 -32.65 1.61 21.35
N LEU A 549 -32.07 2.80 21.16
CA LEU A 549 -32.70 4.06 21.50
C LEU A 549 -33.82 4.42 20.52
N GLU A 550 -34.96 4.79 21.09
CA GLU A 550 -36.15 5.33 20.44
C GLU A 550 -36.49 6.65 21.14
N THR A 551 -36.04 7.78 20.58
CA THR A 551 -36.29 9.11 21.18
C THR A 551 -36.69 10.14 20.13
N ASP A 552 -37.45 11.15 20.56
CA ASP A 552 -37.72 12.34 19.76
C ASP A 552 -36.66 13.45 19.93
N THR A 553 -35.68 13.25 20.83
CA THR A 553 -34.60 14.20 21.13
C THR A 553 -33.70 14.44 19.91
N THR A 554 -33.62 15.69 19.45
CA THR A 554 -32.67 16.06 18.38
C THR A 554 -31.24 16.27 18.90
N LEU A 555 -30.26 16.29 17.99
CA LEU A 555 -28.87 16.58 18.31
C LEU A 555 -28.72 17.89 19.12
N CYS A 556 -29.49 18.94 18.80
CA CYS A 556 -29.49 20.18 19.58
C CYS A 556 -30.18 20.09 20.95
N GLU A 557 -31.23 19.28 21.08
CA GLU A 557 -31.90 19.06 22.37
C GLU A 557 -31.00 18.25 23.33
N LEU A 558 -30.17 17.33 22.80
CA LEU A 558 -29.14 16.63 23.57
C LEU A 558 -27.95 17.53 23.91
N ALA A 559 -27.44 18.32 22.95
CA ALA A 559 -26.30 19.20 23.18
C ALA A 559 -26.55 20.21 24.33
N GLU A 560 -27.73 20.84 24.38
CA GLU A 560 -28.10 21.73 25.50
C GLU A 560 -28.29 20.95 26.82
N TYR A 561 -28.78 19.71 26.77
CA TYR A 561 -28.89 18.84 27.97
C TYR A 561 -27.52 18.52 28.59
N LEU A 562 -26.48 18.36 27.74
CA LEU A 562 -25.10 18.08 28.14
C LEU A 562 -24.24 19.35 28.38
N ASP A 563 -24.83 20.55 28.32
CA ASP A 563 -24.14 21.87 28.38
C ASP A 563 -23.06 22.06 27.28
N TYR A 564 -23.21 21.33 26.15
CA TYR A 564 -22.27 21.34 25.02
C TYR A 564 -22.70 22.34 23.92
N VAL A 565 -21.77 23.18 23.47
CA VAL A 565 -22.07 24.34 22.61
C VAL A 565 -21.92 24.00 21.12
N VAL A 566 -22.98 23.45 20.52
CA VAL A 566 -23.06 23.28 19.05
C VAL A 566 -23.48 24.60 18.38
N ALA A 567 -22.65 25.09 17.45
CA ALA A 567 -22.98 26.27 16.67
C ALA A 567 -24.28 26.08 15.86
N GLY A 568 -25.19 27.05 15.93
CA GLY A 568 -26.52 26.97 15.29
C GLY A 568 -27.63 26.34 16.16
N CYS A 569 -27.30 25.62 17.24
CA CYS A 569 -28.31 25.04 18.12
C CYS A 569 -28.97 26.08 19.05
N HIS A 570 -30.30 26.18 18.95
CA HIS A 570 -31.15 27.10 19.74
C HIS A 570 -32.42 26.40 20.27
N ALA A 571 -32.32 25.11 20.57
CA ALA A 571 -33.43 24.27 21.04
C ALA A 571 -33.78 24.52 22.52
N LYS A 572 -34.65 23.67 23.08
CA LYS A 572 -34.79 23.48 24.53
C LYS A 572 -34.91 22.01 24.89
N ALA A 573 -33.96 21.50 25.66
CA ALA A 573 -33.86 20.11 26.11
C ALA A 573 -35.18 19.57 26.67
N ARG A 574 -35.56 18.36 26.25
CA ARG A 574 -36.77 17.67 26.72
C ARG A 574 -36.46 16.82 27.93
N SER A 575 -37.31 16.90 28.96
CA SER A 575 -37.17 16.15 30.21
C SER A 575 -37.60 14.68 30.09
N THR A 576 -37.30 14.01 28.97
CA THR A 576 -37.64 12.59 28.71
C THR A 576 -36.45 11.75 28.27
N PHE A 577 -35.34 12.36 27.84
CA PHE A 577 -34.16 11.61 27.36
C PHE A 577 -33.61 10.63 28.42
N GLU A 578 -33.66 10.98 29.71
CA GLU A 578 -33.30 10.08 30.82
C GLU A 578 -34.19 8.82 30.90
N ASP A 579 -35.50 8.96 30.66
CA ASP A 579 -36.44 7.83 30.64
C ASP A 579 -36.27 6.99 29.35
N ASP A 580 -36.04 7.64 28.20
CA ASP A 580 -35.80 7.00 26.90
C ASP A 580 -34.51 6.16 26.95
N TRP A 581 -33.41 6.75 27.46
CA TRP A 581 -32.12 6.08 27.68
C TRP A 581 -32.27 4.92 28.65
N ALA A 582 -32.90 5.14 29.81
CA ALA A 582 -33.12 4.08 30.79
C ALA A 582 -34.03 2.95 30.27
N LEU A 583 -34.83 3.16 29.22
CA LEU A 583 -35.52 2.08 28.51
C LEU A 583 -34.59 1.37 27.52
N ALA A 584 -33.81 2.13 26.75
CA ALA A 584 -32.82 1.61 25.81
C ALA A 584 -31.76 0.72 26.48
N THR A 585 -31.24 1.09 27.66
CA THR A 585 -30.32 0.25 28.44
C THR A 585 -30.91 -1.11 28.81
N LYS A 586 -32.22 -1.18 29.08
CA LYS A 586 -32.90 -2.45 29.37
C LYS A 586 -33.07 -3.32 28.12
N LYS A 587 -33.22 -2.72 26.95
CA LYS A 587 -33.20 -3.44 25.66
C LYS A 587 -31.80 -3.97 25.37
N ALA A 588 -30.76 -3.13 25.48
CA ALA A 588 -29.37 -3.50 25.27
C ALA A 588 -28.93 -4.67 26.18
N GLN A 589 -29.33 -4.65 27.46
CA GLN A 589 -29.11 -5.76 28.40
C GLN A 589 -29.82 -7.07 28.00
N MET A 590 -30.96 -7.01 27.31
CA MET A 590 -31.62 -8.20 26.77
C MET A 590 -30.93 -8.69 25.49
N VAL A 591 -30.58 -7.79 24.56
CA VAL A 591 -29.84 -8.11 23.33
C VAL A 591 -28.51 -8.80 23.64
N ALA A 592 -27.67 -8.19 24.48
CA ALA A 592 -26.41 -8.80 24.90
C ALA A 592 -26.64 -10.19 25.53
N SER A 593 -27.63 -10.34 26.42
CA SER A 593 -27.94 -11.62 27.05
C SER A 593 -28.55 -12.67 26.12
N GLU A 594 -29.14 -12.27 24.99
CA GLU A 594 -29.63 -13.18 23.94
C GLU A 594 -28.49 -13.64 23.02
N ALA A 595 -27.48 -12.80 22.78
CA ALA A 595 -26.20 -13.18 22.18
C ALA A 595 -25.28 -14.00 23.11
N GLY A 596 -25.56 -14.03 24.43
CA GLY A 596 -24.78 -14.74 25.44
C GLY A 596 -23.76 -13.86 26.20
N MET A 597 -23.67 -12.59 25.84
CA MET A 597 -22.82 -11.56 26.43
C MET A 597 -23.53 -10.81 27.57
N THR A 598 -22.84 -9.85 28.19
CA THR A 598 -23.37 -8.89 29.16
C THR A 598 -23.07 -7.46 28.72
N LEU A 599 -23.69 -6.46 29.36
CA LEU A 599 -23.37 -5.06 29.05
C LEU A 599 -21.97 -4.66 29.55
N GLU A 600 -21.39 -5.36 30.52
CA GLU A 600 -20.03 -5.12 31.02
C GLU A 600 -18.97 -5.54 29.97
N ASP A 601 -19.30 -6.50 29.10
CA ASP A 601 -18.45 -6.93 27.98
C ASP A 601 -18.36 -5.83 26.89
N PHE A 602 -19.46 -5.12 26.63
CA PHE A 602 -19.48 -3.94 25.76
C PHE A 602 -18.87 -2.69 26.42
N GLU A 603 -18.91 -2.59 27.76
CA GLU A 603 -18.27 -1.51 28.52
C GLU A 603 -16.72 -1.63 28.53
N SER A 604 -16.17 -2.74 28.01
CA SER A 604 -14.73 -3.04 28.05
C SER A 604 -13.89 -2.27 27.02
N TRP A 605 -14.50 -1.83 25.91
CA TRP A 605 -13.82 -1.21 24.77
C TRP A 605 -14.40 0.18 24.39
N THR A 606 -13.61 1.01 23.70
CA THR A 606 -14.02 2.37 23.29
C THR A 606 -14.31 2.50 21.80
N ALA A 607 -15.13 3.48 21.42
CA ALA A 607 -15.38 3.77 20.01
C ALA A 607 -14.13 4.32 19.28
N GLU A 608 -13.07 4.72 19.99
CA GLU A 608 -11.75 5.00 19.43
C GLU A 608 -11.03 3.72 18.99
N GLU A 609 -11.15 2.62 19.75
CA GLU A 609 -10.65 1.31 19.32
C GLU A 609 -11.42 0.77 18.11
N LEU A 610 -12.72 1.06 18.00
CA LEU A 610 -13.50 0.79 16.78
C LEU A 610 -13.00 1.56 15.56
N ALA A 611 -12.57 2.82 15.74
CA ALA A 611 -11.95 3.58 14.65
C ALA A 611 -10.60 2.98 14.23
N VAL A 612 -9.79 2.49 15.19
CA VAL A 612 -8.55 1.77 14.89
C VAL A 612 -8.86 0.45 14.17
N ASP A 613 -9.82 -0.33 14.63
CA ASP A 613 -10.19 -1.62 14.02
C ASP A 613 -10.78 -1.47 12.61
N PHE A 614 -11.53 -0.39 12.34
CA PHE A 614 -11.92 -0.02 10.98
C PHE A 614 -10.70 0.14 10.06
N PHE A 615 -9.65 0.84 10.51
CA PHE A 615 -8.43 1.01 9.72
C PHE A 615 -7.54 -0.23 9.69
N ARG A 616 -7.54 -1.07 10.74
CA ARG A 616 -6.87 -2.38 10.71
C ARG A 616 -7.49 -3.27 9.63
N LEU A 617 -8.82 -3.38 9.59
CA LEU A 617 -9.54 -4.11 8.53
C LEU A 617 -9.31 -3.48 7.14
N ARG A 618 -9.39 -2.14 7.01
CA ARG A 618 -9.08 -1.43 5.76
C ARG A 618 -7.67 -1.73 5.23
N ASN A 619 -6.69 -1.87 6.13
CA ASN A 619 -5.30 -2.10 5.77
C ASN A 619 -4.91 -3.58 5.64
N ALA A 620 -5.63 -4.52 6.26
CA ALA A 620 -5.18 -5.90 6.37
C ALA A 620 -6.25 -6.97 6.12
N ASP A 621 -7.50 -6.63 5.81
CA ASP A 621 -8.59 -7.59 5.56
C ASP A 621 -8.70 -8.61 6.73
N GLY A 622 -9.14 -9.85 6.51
CA GLY A 622 -9.24 -10.93 7.49
C GLY A 622 -7.95 -11.31 8.24
N LEU A 623 -6.78 -10.75 7.89
CA LEU A 623 -5.60 -10.84 8.77
C LEU A 623 -5.79 -10.01 10.05
N ALA A 624 -6.38 -8.81 9.96
CA ALA A 624 -6.58 -7.92 11.11
C ALA A 624 -7.38 -8.57 12.26
N LEU A 625 -8.21 -9.57 11.96
CA LEU A 625 -8.98 -10.34 12.95
C LEU A 625 -8.10 -11.04 14.00
N MET A 626 -6.78 -11.17 13.81
CA MET A 626 -5.85 -11.69 14.83
C MET A 626 -5.51 -10.68 15.92
N ASP A 627 -5.64 -9.39 15.65
CA ASP A 627 -5.23 -8.28 16.54
C ASP A 627 -6.42 -7.54 17.20
N ILE A 628 -7.65 -7.96 16.87
CA ILE A 628 -8.89 -7.49 17.48
C ILE A 628 -9.28 -8.46 18.61
N ASP A 629 -9.70 -7.92 19.75
CA ASP A 629 -10.13 -8.74 20.90
C ASP A 629 -11.40 -9.57 20.59
N GLU A 630 -11.44 -10.81 21.07
CA GLU A 630 -12.52 -11.79 20.82
C GLU A 630 -13.89 -11.25 21.30
N VAL A 631 -13.93 -10.59 22.47
CA VAL A 631 -15.15 -9.98 23.03
C VAL A 631 -15.57 -8.75 22.22
N ARG A 632 -14.61 -8.05 21.61
CA ARG A 632 -14.86 -6.90 20.76
C ARG A 632 -15.37 -7.31 19.37
N LEU A 633 -14.85 -8.39 18.77
CA LEU A 633 -15.42 -9.00 17.56
C LEU A 633 -16.86 -9.47 17.79
N ASP A 634 -17.13 -10.23 18.86
CA ASP A 634 -18.50 -10.62 19.23
C ASP A 634 -19.42 -9.39 19.42
N SER A 635 -18.91 -8.32 20.03
CA SER A 635 -19.64 -7.05 20.18
C SER A 635 -20.01 -6.43 18.83
N TYR A 636 -19.12 -6.48 17.84
CA TYR A 636 -19.33 -5.94 16.51
C TYR A 636 -20.35 -6.78 15.70
N VAL A 637 -20.35 -8.11 15.83
CA VAL A 637 -21.40 -8.98 15.24
C VAL A 637 -22.77 -8.56 15.77
N VAL A 638 -22.92 -8.44 17.09
CA VAL A 638 -24.19 -8.03 17.71
C VAL A 638 -24.61 -6.63 17.28
N LEU A 639 -23.69 -5.65 17.21
CA LEU A 639 -24.00 -4.30 16.73
C LEU A 639 -24.44 -4.32 15.26
N THR A 640 -23.79 -5.11 14.41
CA THR A 640 -24.16 -5.29 12.99
C THR A 640 -25.55 -5.90 12.85
N GLU A 641 -25.91 -6.92 13.64
CA GLU A 641 -27.27 -7.47 13.68
C GLU A 641 -28.31 -6.43 14.12
N GLN A 642 -28.02 -5.61 15.12
CA GLN A 642 -28.96 -4.57 15.58
C GLN A 642 -29.11 -3.40 14.60
N LEU A 643 -28.07 -3.06 13.86
CA LEU A 643 -28.01 -1.90 12.98
C LEU A 643 -28.42 -2.17 11.53
N SER A 644 -28.31 -3.42 11.06
CA SER A 644 -28.79 -3.87 9.73
C SER A 644 -30.33 -3.97 9.64
N ASN A 645 -31.03 -4.17 10.77
CA ASN A 645 -32.49 -4.33 10.83
C ASN A 645 -33.30 -3.02 10.74
N ILE A 646 -32.72 -1.93 10.21
CA ILE A 646 -33.26 -0.57 10.33
C ILE A 646 -33.66 0.00 8.96
N GLU A 647 -34.98 0.05 8.69
CA GLU A 647 -35.54 0.85 7.59
C GLU A 647 -35.38 2.36 7.89
N VAL A 648 -34.22 2.93 7.56
CA VAL A 648 -34.02 4.39 7.61
C VAL A 648 -34.77 5.04 6.44
N GLU A 649 -35.89 5.72 6.72
CA GLU A 649 -36.42 6.72 5.79
C GLU A 649 -35.39 7.85 5.66
N VAL A 650 -34.56 7.82 4.62
CA VAL A 650 -33.58 8.89 4.32
C VAL A 650 -34.31 10.23 4.23
N THR A 651 -34.22 11.07 5.28
CA THR A 651 -34.94 12.35 5.36
C THR A 651 -34.23 13.46 4.58
N GLY A 652 -34.01 13.20 3.29
CA GLY A 652 -33.06 13.88 2.42
C GLY A 652 -33.09 15.41 2.49
N SER A 653 -31.94 15.97 2.87
CA SER A 653 -31.44 17.35 2.65
C SER A 653 -32.34 18.56 2.98
N ALA A 654 -33.54 18.34 3.54
CA ALA A 654 -34.54 19.40 3.79
C ALA A 654 -34.59 19.89 5.25
N LYS A 655 -33.90 19.21 6.17
CA LYS A 655 -33.64 19.63 7.55
C LYS A 655 -32.17 20.06 7.67
N GLY A 656 -31.85 20.92 8.63
CA GLY A 656 -30.45 21.08 9.05
C GLY A 656 -30.00 19.84 9.87
N PRO A 657 -28.68 19.54 9.95
CA PRO A 657 -28.17 18.41 10.75
C PRO A 657 -28.60 18.49 12.24
N HIS A 658 -28.81 19.73 12.70
CA HIS A 658 -29.35 20.12 14.00
C HIS A 658 -30.76 19.59 14.35
N ASP A 659 -31.60 19.29 13.35
CA ASP A 659 -33.01 18.86 13.51
C ASP A 659 -33.20 17.34 13.33
N ILE A 660 -32.11 16.57 13.24
CA ILE A 660 -32.12 15.09 13.17
C ILE A 660 -32.20 14.52 14.60
N ARG A 661 -32.96 13.44 14.80
CA ARG A 661 -32.99 12.73 16.10
C ARG A 661 -31.64 12.05 16.34
N VAL A 662 -31.10 12.15 17.56
CA VAL A 662 -29.76 11.61 17.83
C VAL A 662 -29.65 10.10 17.59
N SER A 663 -30.73 9.35 17.86
CA SER A 663 -30.79 7.91 17.56
C SER A 663 -30.81 7.62 16.05
N GLU A 664 -31.46 8.45 15.24
CA GLU A 664 -31.49 8.26 13.77
C GLU A 664 -30.09 8.48 13.18
N LEU A 665 -29.41 9.56 13.57
CA LEU A 665 -28.06 9.89 13.10
C LEU A 665 -27.05 8.80 13.46
N PHE A 666 -27.05 8.32 14.71
CA PHE A 666 -26.18 7.21 15.12
C PHE A 666 -26.44 5.95 14.29
N LYS A 667 -27.72 5.61 14.08
CA LYS A 667 -28.12 4.39 13.35
C LYS A 667 -27.70 4.46 11.88
N GLU A 668 -27.86 5.61 11.24
CA GLU A 668 -27.41 5.88 9.88
C GLU A 668 -25.89 5.73 9.75
N ARG A 669 -25.11 6.42 10.60
CA ARG A 669 -23.64 6.39 10.55
C ARG A 669 -23.04 5.02 10.87
N PHE A 670 -23.45 4.40 11.97
CA PHE A 670 -22.81 3.16 12.42
C PHE A 670 -23.35 1.92 11.70
N SER A 671 -24.57 1.92 11.15
CA SER A 671 -24.99 0.85 10.23
C SER A 671 -24.09 0.83 8.98
N ALA A 672 -23.85 1.99 8.37
CA ALA A 672 -22.92 2.10 7.24
C ALA A 672 -21.50 1.66 7.63
N LEU A 673 -20.96 2.13 8.77
CA LEU A 673 -19.62 1.75 9.23
C LEU A 673 -19.46 0.23 9.41
N PHE A 674 -20.40 -0.43 10.11
CA PHE A 674 -20.34 -1.87 10.33
C PHE A 674 -20.55 -2.68 9.04
N ASN A 675 -21.39 -2.22 8.11
CA ASN A 675 -21.52 -2.86 6.79
C ASN A 675 -20.21 -2.79 5.98
N ILE A 676 -19.47 -1.68 6.07
CA ILE A 676 -18.14 -1.53 5.43
C ILE A 676 -17.11 -2.44 6.11
N MET A 677 -17.06 -2.46 7.45
CA MET A 677 -16.18 -3.38 8.19
C MET A 677 -16.49 -4.85 7.91
N GLN A 678 -17.75 -5.21 7.65
CA GLN A 678 -18.10 -6.56 7.22
C GLN A 678 -17.52 -6.86 5.84
N LYS A 679 -17.67 -5.97 4.84
CA LYS A 679 -17.04 -6.12 3.52
C LYS A 679 -15.52 -6.35 3.64
N PHE A 680 -14.82 -5.54 4.45
CA PHE A 680 -13.38 -5.66 4.76
C PHE A 680 -12.98 -6.89 5.61
N SER A 681 -13.88 -7.86 5.80
CA SER A 681 -13.62 -9.09 6.57
C SER A 681 -14.16 -10.36 5.90
N THR A 682 -14.95 -10.19 4.84
CA THR A 682 -15.56 -11.26 4.03
C THR A 682 -15.24 -11.09 2.55
N GLY A 683 -14.06 -10.50 2.26
CA GLY A 683 -13.53 -10.32 0.91
C GLY A 683 -13.04 -11.62 0.28
N GLU A 684 -12.35 -11.50 -0.85
CA GLU A 684 -11.56 -12.60 -1.40
C GLU A 684 -10.35 -12.87 -0.48
N PRO A 685 -9.97 -14.14 -0.22
CA PRO A 685 -9.03 -14.48 0.83
C PRO A 685 -7.63 -13.95 0.54
N SER A 686 -7.15 -13.01 1.38
CA SER A 686 -5.84 -12.36 1.21
C SER A 686 -4.66 -13.08 1.90
N ASP A 687 -4.94 -13.88 2.93
CA ASP A 687 -3.98 -14.57 3.83
C ASP A 687 -3.12 -15.59 3.06
N ARG A 688 -3.70 -16.75 2.73
CA ARG A 688 -3.09 -17.83 1.95
C ARG A 688 -4.12 -18.52 1.07
N PHE A 689 -3.89 -18.56 -0.23
CA PHE A 689 -4.89 -18.96 -1.23
C PHE A 689 -4.25 -19.54 -2.51
N LEU A 690 -5.07 -20.15 -3.36
CA LEU A 690 -4.67 -20.71 -4.66
C LEU A 690 -5.39 -20.01 -5.80
N ILE A 691 -4.64 -19.54 -6.80
CA ILE A 691 -5.18 -19.10 -8.10
C ILE A 691 -5.03 -20.25 -9.11
N ASP A 692 -6.12 -20.61 -9.80
CA ASP A 692 -6.10 -21.52 -10.95
C ASP A 692 -6.33 -20.74 -12.25
N LEU A 693 -5.27 -20.66 -13.07
CA LEU A 693 -5.29 -19.91 -14.34
C LEU A 693 -5.97 -20.63 -15.51
N GLU A 694 -6.25 -21.94 -15.42
CA GLU A 694 -7.04 -22.67 -16.43
C GLU A 694 -8.54 -22.62 -16.07
N ALA A 695 -8.89 -22.68 -14.78
CA ALA A 695 -10.26 -22.51 -14.30
C ALA A 695 -10.74 -21.05 -14.32
N GLN A 696 -9.81 -20.08 -14.17
CA GLN A 696 -10.11 -18.68 -13.83
C GLN A 696 -10.86 -18.54 -12.49
N GLU A 697 -10.46 -19.35 -11.50
CA GLU A 697 -11.04 -19.39 -10.14
C GLU A 697 -9.95 -19.20 -9.06
N LEU A 698 -10.38 -18.83 -7.85
CA LEU A 698 -9.54 -18.59 -6.68
C LEU A 698 -10.11 -19.38 -5.49
N TYR A 699 -9.24 -19.94 -4.63
CA TYR A 699 -9.63 -20.80 -3.52
C TYR A 699 -8.87 -20.46 -2.23
N ASP A 700 -9.59 -20.23 -1.11
CA ASP A 700 -9.00 -20.09 0.23
C ASP A 700 -8.23 -21.37 0.66
N LEU A 701 -7.07 -21.19 1.29
CA LEU A 701 -6.26 -22.23 1.92
C LEU A 701 -5.97 -21.95 3.41
N SER A 702 -6.47 -20.86 3.99
CA SER A 702 -6.26 -20.48 5.39
C SER A 702 -7.03 -21.37 6.38
N SER A 703 -8.18 -21.89 5.96
CA SER A 703 -9.07 -22.77 6.74
C SER A 703 -8.45 -24.12 7.13
N ASP A 704 -7.32 -24.54 6.55
CA ASP A 704 -6.60 -25.78 6.89
C ASP A 704 -5.89 -25.74 8.28
N GLY A 705 -6.01 -24.63 9.05
CA GLY A 705 -5.30 -24.43 10.31
C GLY A 705 -6.00 -23.70 11.48
N VAL A 706 -7.07 -22.91 11.25
CA VAL A 706 -7.63 -21.99 12.28
C VAL A 706 -9.16 -22.12 12.47
N GLU A 707 -9.66 -23.36 12.60
CA GLU A 707 -11.05 -23.65 13.00
C GLU A 707 -11.31 -23.27 14.48
N ALA A 708 -11.82 -22.06 14.77
CA ALA A 708 -12.60 -21.77 15.99
C ALA A 708 -13.32 -20.40 15.97
N THR A 709 -12.61 -19.31 15.69
CA THR A 709 -13.08 -17.93 15.96
C THR A 709 -13.44 -17.12 14.72
N ARG A 710 -13.01 -17.53 13.51
CA ARG A 710 -13.37 -16.83 12.25
C ARG A 710 -14.81 -17.12 11.78
N GLU A 711 -15.39 -18.29 12.08
CA GLU A 711 -16.74 -18.74 11.63
C GLU A 711 -17.96 -17.94 12.19
N GLN A 712 -17.75 -16.87 12.96
CA GLN A 712 -18.82 -16.00 13.48
C GLN A 712 -18.83 -14.58 12.90
N TYR A 713 -17.78 -14.18 12.18
CA TYR A 713 -17.70 -12.88 11.50
C TYR A 713 -17.89 -13.01 9.97
N GLN A 714 -17.65 -14.22 9.44
CA GLN A 714 -17.92 -14.67 8.07
C GLN A 714 -19.34 -15.26 7.92
#